data_AF-A0AAV6HN87-F1
#
_entry.id   AF-A0AAV6HN87-F1
#
_cell.length_a   1.000
_cell.length_b   1.000
_cell.length_c   1.000
_cell.angle_alpha   90.00
_cell.angle_beta   90.00
_cell.angle_gamma   90.00
#
_symmetry.space_group_name_H-M   'P 1'
#
loop_
_entity.id
_entity.type
_entity.pdbx_description
1 polymer ?
#
loop_
_entity_poly.entity_id
_entity_poly.type
_entity_poly.pdbx_seq_one_letter_code
_entity_poly.pdbx_strand_id
1 'polypeptide(L)'
;MLSHAHSLLLRLFSGRISSPSFTPSSLLNHLTKTHLDFTPHHALLYESIVNSHVQLHLPEKSLFYFNQMVDKGMLPTSNSFNGLLSCLLKCNEFEKSWRVFESMRGKVAMDVYSFGIMTKGCCENGDLNRAFEVLGQLEDMGLCPNVVIYTSLIDGCCKSGDIDRAKKLFYEMGELGLVANQHTFTVMINGLFKKGFKKDGFELYEKMKLGGVSPNIYTYTSVMNEYCNDGRVNNAFELLDEMLQRGIFCNVVTFNTLISGLCREMRVSEAEKLVGRMKKGGLGPNVITYNTLIDGFGNVGKMDKAARLFNEMKSNCLSPSLVTYNVLISGFSKAGNLSRAAGLIKEMEERGISPTITTYTILIDAFARGDDMEKALELFNSMQKAGLVPDVCTYGVLISGWCRKGNMKEASTLFRSMDEIYLKPNDVIYNMMIHGYCNEGNSYRALRLLREMGENGMVPNAATYSFTSQVLCKDGKREEAEVLVNDMIRLGLKPSVSICVGYFSFLRDESTNRLANDFEVSRCLSWPTGPFGLLDLFDGQSTNICPQMTKVHRLRDDRSCLSSFWRWHINDLFALSFLSSKCSQVTRDVKIKRTRSLFIAYQLKIIKLLDTSTTGGEPPKKSVAAIAAEVDDRLAASTSSQYAMSSVLSSFATVEAKNAGLTKSFFLIYFISDPPPINSFSNLPPPLPPTAPPSNTYQSILVPQGPQPTLQQTIDIFRDVCCTSSMQLTYLQNGTTEEVKKIVTTLNEAEVPSEDVVEVVVSPPFVFLPVVKNLLRPDFQIAAQNCWVRKGGAFTGEVSAEMLLNLGIPWVILGHSERRLILNESNEFVGDKVAYALSLGLKVIACVGETLEQRESGSTLAVVAAQTKAIAERITNWPNVVVAYEPVWAIGTGKVATPAQAQEVHFELRKWLKDNVSDEVATSTRIIYGGSVNGANCKELAAKPDVDGFLVGGASLKSEFIDIIKSATVKKND
;
A
#
# COMPACT_ATOMS: atom_id res chain seq x y z
N MET A 1 -13.15 -41.15 -11.06
CA MET A 1 -11.88 -41.88 -11.32
C MET A 1 -10.70 -40.95 -11.63
N LEU A 2 -10.82 -39.97 -12.55
CA LEU A 2 -9.70 -39.05 -12.90
C LEU A 2 -9.15 -38.22 -11.72
N SER A 3 -10.02 -37.69 -10.85
CA SER A 3 -9.60 -36.96 -9.65
C SER A 3 -8.80 -37.83 -8.66
N HIS A 4 -9.14 -39.11 -8.56
CA HIS A 4 -8.44 -40.07 -7.71
C HIS A 4 -7.09 -40.46 -8.31
N ALA A 5 -7.02 -40.65 -9.64
CA ALA A 5 -5.76 -40.88 -10.36
C ALA A 5 -4.81 -39.68 -10.22
N HIS A 6 -5.30 -38.46 -10.41
CA HIS A 6 -4.51 -37.24 -10.24
C HIS A 6 -4.01 -37.06 -8.78
N SER A 7 -4.87 -37.29 -7.78
CA SER A 7 -4.44 -37.27 -6.37
C SER A 7 -3.40 -38.34 -6.04
N LEU A 8 -3.49 -39.53 -6.66
CA LEU A 8 -2.52 -40.61 -6.47
C LEU A 8 -1.17 -40.24 -7.09
N LEU A 9 -1.16 -39.67 -8.29
CA LEU A 9 0.04 -39.18 -8.96
C LEU A 9 0.73 -38.06 -8.18
N LEU A 10 -0.03 -37.09 -7.64
CA LEU A 10 0.52 -36.05 -6.76
C LEU A 10 1.20 -36.64 -5.51
N ARG A 11 0.59 -37.65 -4.88
CA ARG A 11 1.16 -38.34 -3.72
C ARG A 11 2.42 -39.15 -4.09
N LEU A 12 2.44 -39.78 -5.27
CA LEU A 12 3.62 -40.46 -5.81
C LEU A 12 4.78 -39.49 -6.13
N PHE A 13 4.50 -38.36 -6.76
CA PHE A 13 5.54 -37.40 -7.18
C PHE A 13 6.09 -36.55 -6.03
N SER A 14 5.26 -36.26 -5.02
CA SER A 14 5.70 -35.59 -3.79
C SER A 14 6.49 -36.50 -2.84
N GLY A 15 6.75 -37.77 -3.22
CA GLY A 15 7.50 -38.73 -2.42
C GLY A 15 6.70 -39.29 -1.23
N ARG A 16 5.40 -38.99 -1.12
CA ARG A 16 4.51 -39.50 -0.05
C ARG A 16 4.14 -40.97 -0.22
N ILE A 17 4.37 -41.55 -1.41
CA ILE A 17 4.28 -42.98 -1.69
C ILE A 17 5.64 -43.44 -2.20
N SER A 18 6.35 -44.22 -1.39
CA SER A 18 7.64 -44.83 -1.73
C SER A 18 7.49 -46.34 -1.77
N SER A 19 7.83 -46.96 -2.89
CA SER A 19 7.83 -48.42 -3.03
C SER A 19 9.24 -48.92 -3.35
N PRO A 20 9.73 -50.01 -2.73
CA PRO A 20 10.98 -50.65 -3.14
C PRO A 20 10.85 -51.38 -4.50
N SER A 21 9.63 -51.65 -4.98
CA SER A 21 9.39 -52.39 -6.22
C SER A 21 9.32 -51.52 -7.48
N PHE A 22 9.13 -50.20 -7.35
CA PHE A 22 9.15 -49.28 -8.49
C PHE A 22 9.47 -47.85 -8.04
N THR A 23 10.10 -47.08 -8.93
CA THR A 23 10.24 -45.64 -8.77
C THR A 23 9.07 -44.93 -9.48
N PRO A 24 8.69 -43.70 -9.09
CA PRO A 24 7.69 -42.92 -9.83
C PRO A 24 8.04 -42.81 -11.33
N SER A 25 9.33 -42.67 -11.66
CA SER A 25 9.83 -42.64 -13.03
C SER A 25 9.66 -43.98 -13.76
N SER A 26 9.89 -45.12 -13.10
CA SER A 26 9.71 -46.46 -13.71
C SER A 26 8.24 -46.81 -13.88
N LEU A 27 7.37 -46.43 -12.92
CA LEU A 27 5.93 -46.59 -13.03
C LEU A 27 5.37 -45.75 -14.17
N LEU A 28 5.75 -44.47 -14.27
CA LEU A 28 5.32 -43.62 -15.37
C LEU A 28 5.80 -44.15 -16.72
N ASN A 29 7.06 -44.59 -16.83
CA ASN A 29 7.56 -45.21 -18.05
C ASN A 29 6.79 -46.50 -18.41
N HIS A 30 6.33 -47.27 -17.42
CA HIS A 30 5.50 -48.44 -17.68
C HIS A 30 4.11 -48.04 -18.17
N LEU A 31 3.46 -47.09 -17.50
CA LEU A 31 2.14 -46.57 -17.86
C LEU A 31 2.12 -45.86 -19.23
N THR A 32 3.23 -45.23 -19.63
CA THR A 32 3.33 -44.53 -20.92
C THR A 32 3.83 -45.41 -22.07
N LYS A 33 4.47 -46.56 -21.82
CA LYS A 33 4.98 -47.47 -22.88
C LYS A 33 4.08 -48.66 -23.22
N THR A 34 3.15 -49.04 -22.35
CA THR A 34 2.45 -50.35 -22.43
C THR A 34 1.28 -50.42 -23.40
N HIS A 35 0.83 -49.31 -24.00
CA HIS A 35 -0.34 -49.32 -24.88
C HIS A 35 -0.07 -48.59 -26.20
N LEU A 36 -0.22 -49.34 -27.30
CA LEU A 36 -0.04 -48.90 -28.70
C LEU A 36 -1.35 -48.42 -29.35
N ASP A 37 -2.49 -48.50 -28.65
CA ASP A 37 -3.80 -48.17 -29.23
C ASP A 37 -4.30 -46.79 -28.79
N PHE A 38 -4.57 -45.93 -29.79
CA PHE A 38 -5.20 -44.62 -29.65
C PHE A 38 -6.57 -44.74 -28.97
N THR A 39 -6.62 -44.53 -27.65
CA THR A 39 -7.89 -44.47 -26.91
C THR A 39 -7.99 -43.17 -26.10
N PRO A 40 -9.19 -42.55 -25.99
CA PRO A 40 -9.41 -41.31 -25.24
C PRO A 40 -8.94 -41.36 -23.78
N HIS A 41 -8.93 -42.56 -23.18
CA HIS A 41 -8.45 -42.78 -21.82
C HIS A 41 -6.95 -42.51 -21.63
N HIS A 42 -6.14 -42.68 -22.68
CA HIS A 42 -4.70 -42.40 -22.62
C HIS A 42 -4.40 -40.90 -22.63
N ALA A 43 -5.18 -40.10 -23.36
CA ALA A 43 -5.00 -38.64 -23.37
C ALA A 43 -5.25 -38.07 -21.96
N LEU A 44 -6.31 -38.54 -21.30
CA LEU A 44 -6.68 -38.15 -19.94
C LEU A 44 -5.64 -38.57 -18.89
N LEU A 45 -4.93 -39.69 -19.12
CA LEU A 45 -3.81 -40.12 -18.28
C LEU A 45 -2.62 -39.16 -18.42
N TYR A 46 -2.22 -38.82 -19.65
CA TYR A 46 -1.17 -37.85 -19.91
C TYR A 46 -1.51 -36.47 -19.32
N GLU A 47 -2.73 -35.99 -19.49
CA GLU A 47 -3.20 -34.75 -18.88
C GLU A 47 -3.12 -34.78 -17.36
N SER A 48 -3.52 -35.89 -16.74
CA SER A 48 -3.43 -36.06 -15.29
C SER A 48 -1.97 -36.02 -14.80
N ILE A 49 -1.05 -36.60 -15.56
CA ILE A 49 0.40 -36.58 -15.28
C ILE A 49 0.96 -35.17 -15.43
N VAL A 50 0.66 -34.47 -16.54
CA VAL A 50 1.13 -33.10 -16.80
C VAL A 50 0.61 -32.15 -15.73
N ASN A 51 -0.69 -32.16 -15.46
CA ASN A 51 -1.30 -31.28 -14.45
C ASN A 51 -0.75 -31.56 -13.04
N SER A 52 -0.41 -32.81 -12.71
CA SER A 52 0.19 -33.14 -11.41
C SER A 52 1.58 -32.51 -11.26
N HIS A 53 2.40 -32.54 -12.32
CA HIS A 53 3.72 -31.90 -12.31
C HIS A 53 3.63 -30.37 -12.32
N VAL A 54 2.63 -29.81 -13.01
CA VAL A 54 2.32 -28.35 -12.99
C VAL A 54 2.01 -27.88 -11.56
N GLN A 55 1.17 -28.61 -10.83
CA GLN A 55 0.84 -28.26 -9.43
C GLN A 55 2.04 -28.37 -8.48
N LEU A 56 3.00 -29.24 -8.79
CA LEU A 56 4.23 -29.40 -8.02
C LEU A 56 5.33 -28.41 -8.43
N HIS A 57 5.05 -27.49 -9.37
CA HIS A 57 6.02 -26.53 -9.90
C HIS A 57 7.28 -27.20 -10.48
N LEU A 58 7.11 -28.33 -11.20
CA LEU A 58 8.19 -29.09 -11.84
C LEU A 58 8.16 -28.93 -13.38
N PRO A 59 8.69 -27.82 -13.93
CA PRO A 59 8.50 -27.43 -15.33
C PRO A 59 9.11 -28.41 -16.34
N GLU A 60 10.27 -29.00 -16.05
CA GLU A 60 10.96 -29.90 -16.99
C GLU A 60 10.19 -31.21 -17.19
N LYS A 61 9.69 -31.78 -16.09
CA LYS A 61 8.92 -33.03 -16.14
C LYS A 61 7.54 -32.82 -16.75
N SER A 62 6.87 -31.71 -16.42
CA SER A 62 5.59 -31.37 -17.06
C SER A 62 5.76 -31.19 -18.57
N LEU A 63 6.81 -30.49 -19.00
CA LEU A 63 7.13 -30.30 -20.41
C LEU A 63 7.48 -31.61 -21.13
N PHE A 64 8.25 -32.49 -20.49
CA PHE A 64 8.60 -33.81 -21.04
C PHE A 64 7.37 -34.66 -21.36
N TYR A 65 6.46 -34.82 -20.39
CA TYR A 65 5.24 -35.61 -20.60
C TYR A 65 4.25 -34.92 -21.53
N PHE A 66 4.23 -33.59 -21.57
CA PHE A 66 3.44 -32.83 -22.54
C PHE A 66 3.93 -33.05 -23.97
N ASN A 67 5.24 -32.95 -24.22
CA ASN A 67 5.80 -33.22 -25.55
C ASN A 67 5.56 -34.68 -25.96
N GLN A 68 5.74 -35.64 -25.05
CA GLN A 68 5.45 -37.04 -25.35
C GLN A 68 3.97 -37.29 -25.70
N MET A 69 3.05 -36.55 -25.08
CA MET A 69 1.62 -36.59 -25.42
C MET A 69 1.38 -36.08 -26.86
N VAL A 70 2.02 -34.97 -27.22
CA VAL A 70 1.91 -34.35 -28.55
C VAL A 70 2.57 -35.20 -29.64
N ASP A 71 3.76 -35.75 -29.38
CA ASP A 71 4.50 -36.62 -30.30
C ASP A 71 3.73 -37.90 -30.65
N LYS A 72 2.89 -38.37 -29.72
CA LYS A 72 1.97 -39.49 -29.93
C LYS A 72 0.67 -39.11 -30.63
N GLY A 73 0.54 -37.87 -31.13
CA GLY A 73 -0.63 -37.39 -31.85
C GLY A 73 -1.85 -37.09 -30.97
N MET A 74 -1.68 -36.99 -29.65
CA MET A 74 -2.77 -36.65 -28.73
C MET A 74 -2.87 -35.14 -28.57
N LEU A 75 -4.08 -34.58 -28.65
CA LEU A 75 -4.30 -33.15 -28.50
C LEU A 75 -4.58 -32.81 -27.02
N PRO A 76 -3.80 -31.92 -26.39
CA PRO A 76 -4.06 -31.48 -25.03
C PRO A 76 -5.25 -30.52 -24.96
N THR A 77 -5.97 -30.57 -23.84
CA THR A 77 -7.00 -29.58 -23.49
C THR A 77 -6.41 -28.21 -23.21
N SER A 78 -7.23 -27.15 -23.44
CA SER A 78 -6.86 -25.76 -23.12
C SER A 78 -6.37 -25.61 -21.67
N ASN A 79 -7.00 -26.29 -20.71
CA ASN A 79 -6.59 -26.25 -19.30
C ASN A 79 -5.18 -26.81 -19.05
N SER A 80 -4.86 -27.97 -19.64
CA SER A 80 -3.53 -28.59 -19.47
C SER A 80 -2.44 -27.78 -20.16
N PHE A 81 -2.75 -27.22 -21.33
CA PHE A 81 -1.87 -26.30 -22.06
C PHE A 81 -1.63 -24.99 -21.28
N ASN A 82 -2.70 -24.32 -20.83
CA ASN A 82 -2.62 -23.08 -20.05
C ASN A 82 -1.92 -23.28 -18.69
N GLY A 83 -2.16 -24.43 -18.04
CA GLY A 83 -1.47 -24.83 -16.82
C GLY A 83 0.04 -24.96 -17.02
N LEU A 84 0.46 -25.60 -18.12
CA LEU A 84 1.87 -25.72 -18.47
C LEU A 84 2.53 -24.36 -18.75
N LEU A 85 1.90 -23.51 -19.59
CA LEU A 85 2.41 -22.17 -19.89
C LEU A 85 2.58 -21.34 -18.60
N SER A 86 1.56 -21.33 -17.74
CA SER A 86 1.62 -20.61 -16.46
C SER A 86 2.72 -21.16 -15.53
N CYS A 87 2.94 -22.48 -15.51
CA CYS A 87 4.00 -23.10 -14.73
C CYS A 87 5.39 -22.69 -15.23
N LEU A 88 5.62 -22.74 -16.55
CA LEU A 88 6.91 -22.37 -17.16
C LEU A 88 7.23 -20.89 -16.87
N LEU A 89 6.26 -19.99 -17.02
CA LEU A 89 6.46 -18.58 -16.70
C LEU A 89 6.76 -18.33 -15.21
N LYS A 90 6.03 -18.98 -14.29
CA LYS A 90 6.29 -18.87 -12.85
C LYS A 90 7.66 -19.40 -12.43
N CYS A 91 8.21 -20.37 -13.16
CA CYS A 91 9.55 -20.90 -12.96
C CYS A 91 10.63 -20.10 -13.71
N ASN A 92 10.30 -18.93 -14.27
CA ASN A 92 11.20 -18.07 -15.04
C ASN A 92 11.78 -18.72 -16.30
N GLU A 93 11.04 -19.64 -16.92
CA GLU A 93 11.42 -20.40 -18.12
C GLU A 93 10.69 -19.89 -19.37
N PHE A 94 10.83 -18.58 -19.64
CA PHE A 94 10.09 -17.86 -20.69
C PHE A 94 10.28 -18.45 -22.09
N GLU A 95 11.52 -18.74 -22.50
CA GLU A 95 11.83 -19.28 -23.84
C GLU A 95 11.19 -20.64 -24.10
N LYS A 96 11.12 -21.50 -23.07
CA LYS A 96 10.44 -22.80 -23.17
C LYS A 96 8.93 -22.59 -23.32
N SER A 97 8.35 -21.67 -22.56
CA SER A 97 6.92 -21.31 -22.66
C SER A 97 6.58 -20.77 -24.05
N TRP A 98 7.42 -19.89 -24.60
CA TRP A 98 7.24 -19.31 -25.94
C TRP A 98 7.24 -20.39 -27.02
N ARG A 99 8.22 -21.30 -27.00
CA ARG A 99 8.27 -22.42 -27.97
C ARG A 99 7.04 -23.32 -27.91
N VAL A 100 6.56 -23.64 -26.70
CA VAL A 100 5.35 -24.44 -26.51
C VAL A 100 4.13 -23.71 -27.08
N PHE A 101 4.02 -22.41 -26.83
CA PHE A 101 2.92 -21.59 -27.35
C PHE A 101 2.89 -21.56 -28.89
N GLU A 102 4.03 -21.30 -29.53
CA GLU A 102 4.16 -21.28 -30.99
C GLU A 102 3.91 -22.66 -31.62
N SER A 103 4.50 -23.73 -31.06
CA SER A 103 4.42 -25.08 -31.63
C SER A 103 3.03 -25.72 -31.57
N MET A 104 2.20 -25.28 -30.62
CA MET A 104 0.83 -25.75 -30.41
C MET A 104 -0.22 -24.89 -31.10
N ARG A 105 0.18 -23.74 -31.68
CA ARG A 105 -0.71 -22.87 -32.45
C ARG A 105 -1.32 -23.65 -33.63
N GLY A 106 -2.64 -23.55 -33.78
CA GLY A 106 -3.40 -24.25 -34.82
C GLY A 106 -3.61 -25.75 -34.58
N LYS A 107 -2.92 -26.35 -33.59
CA LYS A 107 -3.12 -27.76 -33.19
C LYS A 107 -4.08 -27.88 -32.01
N VAL A 108 -4.08 -26.90 -31.11
CA VAL A 108 -4.96 -26.82 -29.95
C VAL A 108 -5.91 -25.64 -30.12
N ALA A 109 -7.16 -25.80 -29.68
CA ALA A 109 -8.11 -24.70 -29.59
C ALA A 109 -7.67 -23.74 -28.48
N MET A 110 -6.89 -22.74 -28.86
CA MET A 110 -6.41 -21.68 -27.97
C MET A 110 -7.55 -20.69 -27.71
N ASP A 111 -7.69 -20.28 -26.45
CA ASP A 111 -8.68 -19.29 -26.04
C ASP A 111 -8.00 -17.97 -25.66
N VAL A 112 -8.81 -16.93 -25.44
CA VAL A 112 -8.32 -15.60 -25.01
C VAL A 112 -7.47 -15.68 -23.74
N TYR A 113 -7.66 -16.70 -22.90
CA TYR A 113 -6.88 -16.91 -21.69
C TYR A 113 -5.47 -17.43 -21.99
N SER A 114 -5.30 -18.33 -22.97
CA SER A 114 -3.98 -18.75 -23.48
C SER A 114 -3.13 -17.56 -23.93
N PHE A 115 -3.71 -16.68 -24.75
CA PHE A 115 -3.04 -15.47 -25.21
C PHE A 115 -2.75 -14.51 -24.05
N GLY A 116 -3.69 -14.32 -23.11
CA GLY A 116 -3.48 -13.49 -21.93
C GLY A 116 -2.33 -13.96 -21.02
N ILE A 117 -2.15 -15.28 -20.85
CA ILE A 117 -1.00 -15.83 -20.11
C ILE A 117 0.31 -15.43 -20.79
N MET A 118 0.40 -15.61 -22.11
CA MET A 118 1.63 -15.28 -22.85
C MET A 118 1.89 -13.79 -22.94
N THR A 119 0.88 -12.97 -23.20
CA THR A 119 1.02 -11.50 -23.18
C THR A 119 1.58 -11.03 -21.83
N LYS A 120 1.02 -11.51 -20.72
CA LYS A 120 1.53 -11.19 -19.38
C LYS A 120 2.97 -11.67 -19.19
N GLY A 121 3.28 -12.90 -19.60
CA GLY A 121 4.63 -13.46 -19.54
C GLY A 121 5.67 -12.64 -20.33
N CYS A 122 5.33 -12.21 -21.55
CA CYS A 122 6.17 -11.33 -22.36
C CYS A 122 6.43 -9.98 -21.67
N CYS A 123 5.38 -9.37 -21.11
CA CYS A 123 5.48 -8.10 -20.39
C CYS A 123 6.31 -8.21 -19.11
N GLU A 124 6.19 -9.31 -18.35
CA GLU A 124 6.99 -9.56 -17.14
C GLU A 124 8.47 -9.82 -17.47
N ASN A 125 8.76 -10.47 -18.60
CA ASN A 125 10.12 -10.67 -19.10
C ASN A 125 10.72 -9.41 -19.77
N GLY A 126 9.93 -8.34 -19.94
CA GLY A 126 10.35 -7.09 -20.59
C GLY A 126 10.40 -7.13 -22.12
N ASP A 127 9.96 -8.21 -22.76
CA ASP A 127 9.92 -8.34 -24.22
C ASP A 127 8.57 -7.85 -24.77
N LEU A 128 8.48 -6.53 -24.97
CA LEU A 128 7.27 -5.90 -25.50
C LEU A 128 6.97 -6.29 -26.95
N ASN A 129 8.00 -6.57 -27.77
CA ASN A 129 7.78 -6.88 -29.19
C ASN A 129 6.99 -8.18 -29.33
N ARG A 130 7.39 -9.23 -28.60
CA ARG A 130 6.64 -10.48 -28.55
C ARG A 130 5.25 -10.32 -27.93
N ALA A 131 5.10 -9.43 -26.94
CA ALA A 131 3.79 -9.16 -26.34
C ALA A 131 2.78 -8.59 -27.36
N PHE A 132 3.23 -7.69 -28.24
CA PHE A 132 2.40 -7.14 -29.33
C PHE A 132 2.20 -8.13 -30.47
N GLU A 133 3.18 -9.00 -30.74
CA GLU A 133 3.02 -10.10 -31.69
C GLU A 133 1.87 -11.03 -31.26
N VAL A 134 1.82 -11.39 -29.97
CA VAL A 134 0.73 -12.19 -29.40
C VAL A 134 -0.63 -11.49 -29.52
N LEU A 135 -0.69 -10.16 -29.39
CA LEU A 135 -1.93 -9.40 -29.59
C LEU A 135 -2.40 -9.46 -31.05
N GLY A 136 -1.49 -9.23 -32.01
CA GLY A 136 -1.82 -9.32 -33.44
C GLY A 136 -2.29 -10.71 -33.84
N GLN A 137 -1.63 -11.76 -33.34
CA GLN A 137 -2.04 -13.15 -33.56
C GLN A 137 -3.44 -13.45 -33.00
N LEU A 138 -3.82 -12.85 -31.87
CA LEU A 138 -5.15 -13.00 -31.30
C LEU A 138 -6.22 -12.35 -32.19
N GLU A 139 -5.94 -11.16 -32.73
CA GLU A 139 -6.81 -10.44 -33.65
C GLU A 139 -6.95 -11.16 -35.01
N ASP A 140 -5.86 -11.74 -35.53
CA ASP A 140 -5.85 -12.54 -36.77
C ASP A 140 -6.73 -13.80 -36.66
N MET A 141 -6.86 -14.36 -35.46
CA MET A 141 -7.77 -15.48 -35.17
C MET A 141 -9.24 -15.06 -34.99
N GLY A 142 -9.55 -13.77 -35.13
CA GLY A 142 -10.90 -13.22 -34.94
C GLY A 142 -11.38 -13.23 -33.50
N LEU A 143 -10.47 -13.39 -32.53
CA LEU A 143 -10.80 -13.31 -31.10
C LEU A 143 -10.68 -11.86 -30.63
N CYS A 144 -11.63 -11.40 -29.81
CA CYS A 144 -11.57 -10.06 -29.25
C CYS A 144 -10.67 -10.01 -28.00
N PRO A 145 -9.66 -9.13 -27.95
CA PRO A 145 -8.88 -8.95 -26.73
C PRO A 145 -9.78 -8.45 -25.59
N ASN A 146 -9.49 -8.90 -24.36
CA ASN A 146 -10.22 -8.47 -23.18
C ASN A 146 -9.44 -7.43 -22.36
N VAL A 147 -10.09 -6.87 -21.33
CA VAL A 147 -9.48 -5.85 -20.45
C VAL A 147 -8.17 -6.35 -19.79
N VAL A 148 -8.04 -7.66 -19.54
CA VAL A 148 -6.85 -8.24 -18.88
C VAL A 148 -5.63 -8.18 -19.81
N ILE A 149 -5.79 -8.49 -21.10
CA ILE A 149 -4.73 -8.41 -22.10
C ILE A 149 -4.25 -6.97 -22.26
N TYR A 150 -5.17 -6.02 -22.47
CA TYR A 150 -4.84 -4.60 -22.55
C TYR A 150 -4.17 -4.07 -21.28
N THR A 151 -4.68 -4.44 -20.10
CA THR A 151 -4.08 -4.02 -18.82
C THR A 151 -2.65 -4.57 -18.66
N SER A 152 -2.40 -5.81 -19.09
CA SER A 152 -1.06 -6.42 -19.04
C SER A 152 -0.08 -5.72 -19.99
N LEU A 153 -0.51 -5.38 -21.21
CA LEU A 153 0.29 -4.61 -22.16
C LEU A 153 0.57 -3.19 -21.64
N ILE A 154 -0.44 -2.52 -21.09
CA ILE A 154 -0.28 -1.18 -20.49
C ILE A 154 0.72 -1.23 -19.33
N ASP A 155 0.64 -2.24 -18.43
CA ASP A 155 1.59 -2.43 -17.34
C ASP A 155 3.01 -2.70 -17.86
N GLY A 156 3.15 -3.56 -18.86
CA GLY A 156 4.42 -3.83 -19.54
C GLY A 156 5.04 -2.56 -20.13
N CYS A 157 4.27 -1.81 -20.91
CA CYS A 157 4.70 -0.53 -21.48
C CYS A 157 5.12 0.48 -20.41
N CYS A 158 4.34 0.59 -19.31
CA CYS A 158 4.68 1.45 -18.18
C CYS A 158 5.99 1.05 -17.50
N LYS A 159 6.24 -0.24 -17.31
CA LYS A 159 7.48 -0.76 -16.71
C LYS A 159 8.69 -0.45 -17.61
N SER A 160 8.60 -0.75 -18.90
CA SER A 160 9.66 -0.47 -19.89
C SER A 160 9.86 1.03 -20.15
N GLY A 161 8.89 1.88 -19.79
CA GLY A 161 8.96 3.34 -19.95
C GLY A 161 8.40 3.87 -21.27
N ASP A 162 7.77 3.04 -22.08
CA ASP A 162 7.07 3.45 -23.30
C ASP A 162 5.65 3.94 -22.95
N ILE A 163 5.58 5.14 -22.37
CA ILE A 163 4.33 5.73 -21.90
C ILE A 163 3.39 6.11 -23.03
N ASP A 164 3.92 6.49 -24.19
CA ASP A 164 3.10 6.90 -25.34
C ASP A 164 2.31 5.72 -25.90
N ARG A 165 2.93 4.53 -26.02
CA ARG A 165 2.19 3.31 -26.36
C ARG A 165 1.19 2.91 -25.27
N ALA A 166 1.54 3.04 -24.00
CA ALA A 166 0.61 2.76 -22.90
C ALA A 166 -0.66 3.62 -22.98
N LYS A 167 -0.52 4.92 -23.28
CA LYS A 167 -1.66 5.83 -23.50
C LYS A 167 -2.48 5.42 -24.71
N LYS A 168 -1.84 5.12 -25.84
CA LYS A 168 -2.51 4.69 -27.06
C LYS A 168 -3.38 3.45 -26.80
N LEU A 169 -2.83 2.42 -26.16
CA LEU A 169 -3.57 1.21 -25.77
C LEU A 169 -4.75 1.50 -24.83
N PHE A 170 -4.59 2.43 -23.90
CA PHE A 170 -5.67 2.82 -22.99
C PHE A 170 -6.85 3.49 -23.73
N TYR A 171 -6.57 4.27 -24.78
CA TYR A 171 -7.61 4.87 -25.63
C TYR A 171 -8.25 3.86 -26.58
N GLU A 172 -7.45 3.03 -27.26
CA GLU A 172 -7.92 1.97 -28.16
C GLU A 172 -8.88 1.00 -27.45
N MET A 173 -8.56 0.63 -26.21
CA MET A 173 -9.45 -0.19 -25.37
C MET A 173 -10.84 0.47 -25.23
N GLY A 174 -10.90 1.79 -25.05
CA GLY A 174 -12.17 2.52 -24.97
C GLY A 174 -12.93 2.61 -26.30
N GLU A 175 -12.21 2.74 -27.43
CA GLU A 175 -12.81 2.74 -28.78
C GLU A 175 -13.45 1.39 -29.12
N LEU A 176 -12.88 0.29 -28.64
CA LEU A 176 -13.43 -1.05 -28.75
C LEU A 176 -14.62 -1.32 -27.79
N GLY A 177 -15.04 -0.32 -27.01
CA GLY A 177 -16.13 -0.44 -26.03
C GLY A 177 -15.75 -1.20 -24.76
N LEU A 178 -14.46 -1.46 -24.52
CA LEU A 178 -13.98 -2.09 -23.30
C LEU A 178 -13.82 -1.04 -22.18
N VAL A 179 -14.55 -1.21 -21.08
CA VAL A 179 -14.51 -0.28 -19.96
C VAL A 179 -13.30 -0.57 -19.07
N ALA A 180 -12.44 0.44 -18.90
CA ALA A 180 -11.31 0.39 -17.98
C ALA A 180 -11.79 0.11 -16.55
N ASN A 181 -11.29 -0.97 -15.94
CA ASN A 181 -11.62 -1.30 -14.56
C ASN A 181 -10.69 -0.59 -13.57
N GLN A 182 -10.96 -0.72 -12.27
CA GLN A 182 -10.17 -0.12 -11.20
C GLN A 182 -8.66 -0.45 -11.29
N HIS A 183 -8.31 -1.66 -11.69
CA HIS A 183 -6.92 -2.09 -11.81
C HIS A 183 -6.22 -1.42 -13.01
N THR A 184 -6.88 -1.31 -14.16
CA THR A 184 -6.33 -0.66 -15.36
C THR A 184 -5.98 0.81 -15.08
N PHE A 185 -6.87 1.55 -14.41
CA PHE A 185 -6.60 2.93 -13.98
C PHE A 185 -5.41 2.98 -13.02
N THR A 186 -5.34 2.11 -12.01
CA THR A 186 -4.22 2.08 -11.06
C THR A 186 -2.88 1.82 -11.74
N VAL A 187 -2.82 0.86 -12.67
CA VAL A 187 -1.61 0.53 -13.44
C VAL A 187 -1.13 1.76 -14.21
N MET A 188 -2.03 2.40 -14.95
CA MET A 188 -1.70 3.55 -15.79
C MET A 188 -1.26 4.76 -14.94
N ILE A 189 -2.00 5.09 -13.87
CA ILE A 189 -1.68 6.20 -12.96
C ILE A 189 -0.31 5.97 -12.29
N ASN A 190 -0.06 4.76 -11.78
CA ASN A 190 1.22 4.42 -11.15
C ASN A 190 2.38 4.46 -12.15
N GLY A 191 2.17 3.98 -13.38
CA GLY A 191 3.14 4.05 -14.46
C GLY A 191 3.51 5.48 -14.85
N LEU A 192 2.49 6.35 -15.02
CA LEU A 192 2.67 7.77 -15.33
C LEU A 192 3.49 8.49 -14.26
N PHE A 193 3.16 8.30 -12.97
CA PHE A 193 3.91 8.92 -11.87
C PHE A 193 5.35 8.41 -11.79
N LYS A 194 5.58 7.10 -11.90
CA LYS A 194 6.93 6.52 -11.85
C LYS A 194 7.85 7.02 -12.97
N LYS A 195 7.29 7.37 -14.14
CA LYS A 195 8.05 7.93 -15.27
C LYS A 195 8.05 9.46 -15.30
N GLY A 196 7.47 10.12 -14.30
CA GLY A 196 7.51 11.59 -14.14
C GLY A 196 6.43 12.36 -14.91
N PHE A 197 5.46 11.69 -15.54
CA PHE A 197 4.34 12.32 -16.25
C PHE A 197 3.22 12.71 -15.26
N LYS A 198 3.54 13.62 -14.34
CA LYS A 198 2.69 13.98 -13.19
C LYS A 198 1.32 14.54 -13.60
N LYS A 199 1.32 15.47 -14.57
CA LYS A 199 0.10 16.15 -15.05
C LYS A 199 -0.93 15.13 -15.57
N ASP A 200 -0.48 14.26 -16.47
CA ASP A 200 -1.33 13.22 -17.05
C ASP A 200 -1.85 12.23 -16.00
N GLY A 201 -1.02 11.90 -14.99
CA GLY A 201 -1.40 11.04 -13.88
C GLY A 201 -2.53 11.63 -13.02
N PHE A 202 -2.47 12.93 -12.70
CA PHE A 202 -3.54 13.63 -11.96
C PHE A 202 -4.81 13.80 -12.80
N GLU A 203 -4.69 14.13 -14.10
CA GLU A 203 -5.85 14.21 -15.01
C GLU A 203 -6.57 12.86 -15.12
N LEU A 204 -5.80 11.76 -15.20
CA LEU A 204 -6.37 10.42 -15.26
C LEU A 204 -7.05 10.01 -13.94
N TYR A 205 -6.51 10.44 -12.80
CA TYR A 205 -7.13 10.22 -11.48
C TYR A 205 -8.47 10.95 -11.35
N GLU A 206 -8.57 12.19 -11.82
CA GLU A 206 -9.85 12.92 -11.84
C GLU A 206 -10.85 12.29 -12.82
N LYS A 207 -10.39 11.83 -13.99
CA LYS A 207 -11.23 11.07 -14.93
C LYS A 207 -11.77 9.78 -14.31
N MET A 208 -10.96 9.07 -13.50
CA MET A 208 -11.39 7.88 -12.77
C MET A 208 -12.53 8.21 -11.78
N LYS A 209 -12.42 9.33 -11.04
CA LYS A 209 -13.47 9.79 -10.11
C LYS A 209 -14.76 10.19 -10.84
N LEU A 210 -14.64 10.99 -11.91
CA LEU A 210 -15.79 11.45 -12.71
C LEU A 210 -16.50 10.28 -13.43
N GLY A 211 -15.76 9.25 -13.82
CA GLY A 211 -16.29 8.03 -14.41
C GLY A 211 -16.97 7.07 -13.42
N GLY A 212 -17.06 7.44 -12.13
CA GLY A 212 -17.68 6.60 -11.09
C GLY A 212 -16.85 5.38 -10.68
N VAL A 213 -15.59 5.28 -11.10
CA VAL A 213 -14.70 4.17 -10.71
C VAL A 213 -14.04 4.52 -9.38
N SER A 214 -14.39 3.79 -8.32
CA SER A 214 -13.85 4.05 -6.98
C SER A 214 -12.35 3.74 -6.92
N PRO A 215 -11.47 4.66 -6.46
CA PRO A 215 -10.05 4.36 -6.26
C PRO A 215 -9.83 3.29 -5.18
N ASN A 216 -8.84 2.40 -5.34
CA ASN A 216 -8.43 1.48 -4.28
C ASN A 216 -7.25 2.04 -3.49
N ILE A 217 -6.84 1.31 -2.45
CA ILE A 217 -5.67 1.62 -1.63
C ILE A 217 -4.40 1.87 -2.46
N TYR A 218 -4.20 1.13 -3.55
CA TYR A 218 -3.04 1.30 -4.42
C TYR A 218 -3.11 2.60 -5.22
N THR A 219 -4.28 2.94 -5.76
CA THR A 219 -4.49 4.24 -6.43
C THR A 219 -4.21 5.39 -5.46
N TYR A 220 -4.83 5.36 -4.28
CA TYR A 220 -4.62 6.39 -3.25
C TYR A 220 -3.16 6.50 -2.85
N THR A 221 -2.50 5.37 -2.57
CA THR A 221 -1.08 5.36 -2.19
C THR A 221 -0.18 5.92 -3.30
N SER A 222 -0.43 5.58 -4.57
CA SER A 222 0.32 6.13 -5.71
C SER A 222 0.16 7.65 -5.85
N VAL A 223 -1.08 8.16 -5.75
CA VAL A 223 -1.36 9.60 -5.85
C VAL A 223 -0.83 10.37 -4.64
N MET A 224 -0.97 9.81 -3.43
CA MET A 224 -0.38 10.38 -2.20
C MET A 224 1.14 10.45 -2.29
N ASN A 225 1.79 9.38 -2.78
CA ASN A 225 3.24 9.37 -2.97
C ASN A 225 3.69 10.47 -3.93
N GLU A 226 2.92 10.72 -5.00
CA GLU A 226 3.23 11.80 -5.92
C GLU A 226 3.01 13.19 -5.29
N TYR A 227 1.93 13.39 -4.54
CA TYR A 227 1.75 14.63 -3.76
C TYR A 227 2.89 14.86 -2.77
N CYS A 228 3.36 13.81 -2.08
CA CYS A 228 4.54 13.88 -1.23
C CYS A 228 5.79 14.23 -2.03
N ASN A 229 5.97 13.70 -3.25
CA ASN A 229 7.09 14.00 -4.17
C ASN A 229 7.12 15.44 -4.65
N ASP A 230 5.96 16.06 -4.80
CA ASP A 230 5.82 17.48 -5.13
C ASP A 230 5.93 18.43 -3.92
N GLY A 231 6.19 17.90 -2.71
CA GLY A 231 6.19 18.68 -1.46
C GLY A 231 4.80 19.12 -1.00
N ARG A 232 3.74 18.73 -1.71
CA ARG A 232 2.33 19.03 -1.40
C ARG A 232 1.75 18.02 -0.41
N VAL A 233 2.43 17.83 0.72
CA VAL A 233 2.09 16.80 1.72
C VAL A 233 0.69 17.00 2.32
N ASN A 234 0.21 18.24 2.43
CA ASN A 234 -1.13 18.51 2.96
C ASN A 234 -2.25 17.92 2.07
N ASN A 235 -2.10 17.98 0.74
CA ASN A 235 -3.03 17.32 -0.18
C ASN A 235 -2.99 15.79 -0.06
N ALA A 236 -1.84 15.22 0.28
CA ALA A 236 -1.75 13.79 0.58
C ALA A 236 -2.54 13.41 1.85
N PHE A 237 -2.63 14.29 2.84
CA PHE A 237 -3.49 14.12 4.02
C PHE A 237 -4.97 14.30 3.71
N GLU A 238 -5.34 15.25 2.85
CA GLU A 238 -6.73 15.37 2.36
C GLU A 238 -7.20 14.07 1.68
N LEU A 239 -6.33 13.45 0.88
CA LEU A 239 -6.60 12.13 0.30
C LEU A 239 -6.70 11.02 1.35
N LEU A 240 -5.96 11.13 2.46
CA LEU A 240 -6.03 10.16 3.55
C LEU A 240 -7.39 10.23 4.23
N ASP A 241 -7.85 11.45 4.49
CA ASP A 241 -9.17 11.68 5.09
C ASP A 241 -10.29 11.24 4.13
N GLU A 242 -10.17 11.51 2.83
CA GLU A 242 -11.09 10.99 1.80
C GLU A 242 -11.13 9.45 1.79
N MET A 243 -9.96 8.81 1.83
CA MET A 243 -9.81 7.35 1.85
C MET A 243 -10.49 6.75 3.09
N LEU A 244 -10.31 7.36 4.26
CA LEU A 244 -10.92 6.93 5.53
C LEU A 244 -12.43 7.14 5.55
N GLN A 245 -12.93 8.27 5.03
CA GLN A 245 -14.38 8.55 4.93
C GLN A 245 -15.10 7.55 4.02
N ARG A 246 -14.41 7.02 3.01
CA ARG A 246 -14.92 5.95 2.14
C ARG A 246 -14.82 4.54 2.75
N GLY A 247 -14.33 4.42 3.99
CA GLY A 247 -14.18 3.12 4.67
C GLY A 247 -13.02 2.27 4.15
N ILE A 248 -12.06 2.86 3.43
CA ILE A 248 -10.87 2.14 2.95
C ILE A 248 -9.79 2.23 4.04
N PHE A 249 -9.45 1.09 4.62
CA PHE A 249 -8.44 1.02 5.69
C PHE A 249 -7.03 1.21 5.15
N CYS A 250 -6.23 2.01 5.87
CA CYS A 250 -4.81 2.20 5.57
C CYS A 250 -4.01 0.94 5.88
N ASN A 251 -2.95 0.71 5.11
CA ASN A 251 -1.95 -0.31 5.42
C ASN A 251 -0.61 0.34 5.79
N VAL A 252 0.38 -0.47 6.15
CA VAL A 252 1.73 -0.01 6.51
C VAL A 252 2.37 0.83 5.39
N VAL A 253 2.09 0.50 4.12
CA VAL A 253 2.64 1.22 2.96
C VAL A 253 2.07 2.64 2.89
N THR A 254 0.76 2.82 3.05
CA THR A 254 0.11 4.14 3.04
C THR A 254 0.70 5.06 4.12
N PHE A 255 0.88 4.55 5.34
CA PHE A 255 1.53 5.32 6.41
C PHE A 255 3.00 5.63 6.09
N ASN A 256 3.78 4.65 5.63
CA ASN A 256 5.18 4.87 5.27
C ASN A 256 5.36 5.90 4.14
N THR A 257 4.45 5.95 3.17
CA THR A 257 4.42 6.99 2.12
C THR A 257 4.29 8.39 2.71
N LEU A 258 3.33 8.59 3.62
CA LEU A 258 3.11 9.90 4.26
C LEU A 258 4.23 10.27 5.23
N ILE A 259 4.75 9.30 6.00
CA ILE A 259 5.90 9.49 6.90
C ILE A 259 7.12 9.92 6.09
N SER A 260 7.38 9.25 4.95
CA SER A 260 8.48 9.61 4.05
C SER A 260 8.32 11.03 3.48
N GLY A 261 7.10 11.37 3.03
CA GLY A 261 6.78 12.73 2.59
C GLY A 261 7.05 13.79 3.66
N LEU A 262 6.61 13.56 4.90
CA LEU A 262 6.86 14.45 6.03
C LEU A 262 8.35 14.56 6.39
N CYS A 263 9.10 13.45 6.35
CA CYS A 263 10.53 13.46 6.60
C CYS A 263 11.29 14.27 5.54
N ARG A 264 10.90 14.19 4.26
CA ARG A 264 11.54 14.98 3.18
C ARG A 264 11.25 16.48 3.31
N GLU A 265 10.06 16.86 3.77
CA GLU A 265 9.72 18.25 4.10
C GLU A 265 10.29 18.70 5.46
N MET A 266 11.18 17.93 6.09
CA MET A 266 11.79 18.21 7.40
C MET A 266 10.78 18.33 8.56
N ARG A 267 9.53 17.91 8.36
CA ARG A 267 8.42 17.91 9.35
C ARG A 267 8.42 16.63 10.20
N VAL A 268 9.60 16.23 10.68
CA VAL A 268 9.82 14.95 11.38
C VAL A 268 9.00 14.77 12.67
N SER A 269 8.63 15.87 13.34
CA SER A 269 7.77 15.82 14.53
C SER A 269 6.35 15.34 14.21
N GLU A 270 5.82 15.69 13.04
CA GLU A 270 4.53 15.20 12.57
C GLU A 270 4.63 13.75 12.10
N ALA A 271 5.76 13.37 11.50
CA ALA A 271 6.03 11.99 11.10
C ALA A 271 6.04 11.04 12.31
N GLU A 272 6.63 11.48 13.42
CA GLU A 272 6.61 10.77 14.72
C GLU A 272 5.18 10.62 15.27
N LYS A 273 4.36 11.68 15.21
CA LYS A 273 2.93 11.62 15.59
C LYS A 273 2.15 10.65 14.70
N LEU A 274 2.46 10.59 13.41
CA LEU A 274 1.80 9.70 12.45
C LEU A 274 2.13 8.22 12.75
N VAL A 275 3.36 7.91 13.16
CA VAL A 275 3.71 6.58 13.69
C VAL A 275 2.94 6.26 14.97
N GLY A 276 2.73 7.25 15.84
CA GLY A 276 1.84 7.09 17.00
C GLY A 276 0.40 6.73 16.61
N ARG A 277 -0.16 7.35 15.56
CA ARG A 277 -1.47 7.01 15.00
C ARG A 277 -1.48 5.59 14.40
N MET A 278 -0.42 5.22 13.67
CA MET A 278 -0.25 3.88 13.09
C MET A 278 -0.27 2.80 14.18
N LYS A 279 0.49 2.98 15.27
CA LYS A 279 0.51 2.07 16.44
C LYS A 279 -0.87 1.97 17.10
N LYS A 280 -1.56 3.09 17.32
CA LYS A 280 -2.93 3.11 17.90
C LYS A 280 -3.97 2.41 17.02
N GLY A 281 -3.77 2.40 15.71
CA GLY A 281 -4.62 1.70 14.75
C GLY A 281 -4.31 0.20 14.59
N GLY A 282 -3.47 -0.38 15.45
CA GLY A 282 -3.10 -1.81 15.38
C GLY A 282 -2.08 -2.15 14.29
N LEU A 283 -1.50 -1.15 13.62
CA LEU A 283 -0.45 -1.36 12.61
C LEU A 283 0.94 -1.18 13.25
N GLY A 284 1.69 -2.28 13.34
CA GLY A 284 3.06 -2.26 13.86
C GLY A 284 4.05 -1.60 12.89
N PRO A 285 4.89 -0.64 13.34
CA PRO A 285 5.99 -0.11 12.54
C PRO A 285 6.94 -1.22 12.11
N ASN A 286 7.36 -1.21 10.84
CA ASN A 286 8.32 -2.18 10.31
C ASN A 286 9.71 -1.55 10.10
N VAL A 287 10.66 -2.35 9.60
CA VAL A 287 12.03 -1.89 9.29
C VAL A 287 12.03 -0.64 8.40
N ILE A 288 11.12 -0.56 7.42
CA ILE A 288 11.00 0.60 6.52
C ILE A 288 10.56 1.83 7.31
N THR A 289 9.55 1.72 8.18
CA THR A 289 9.06 2.82 9.01
C THR A 289 10.17 3.42 9.87
N TYR A 290 10.93 2.57 10.57
CA TYR A 290 12.05 3.03 11.39
C TYR A 290 13.16 3.65 10.55
N ASN A 291 13.53 3.04 9.42
CA ASN A 291 14.55 3.60 8.53
C ASN A 291 14.17 4.98 8.01
N THR A 292 12.90 5.18 7.61
CA THR A 292 12.40 6.47 7.15
C THR A 292 12.44 7.54 8.24
N LEU A 293 12.09 7.20 9.49
CA LEU A 293 12.18 8.15 10.60
C LEU A 293 13.63 8.44 10.99
N ILE A 294 14.48 7.41 11.07
CA ILE A 294 15.90 7.56 11.40
C ILE A 294 16.58 8.47 10.36
N ASP A 295 16.29 8.28 9.07
CA ASP A 295 16.79 9.13 7.99
C ASP A 295 16.27 10.57 8.12
N GLY A 296 14.96 10.73 8.34
CA GLY A 296 14.36 12.04 8.57
C GLY A 296 15.00 12.80 9.74
N PHE A 297 15.11 12.17 10.91
CA PHE A 297 15.76 12.79 12.08
C PHE A 297 17.25 13.03 11.86
N GLY A 298 17.93 12.16 11.10
CA GLY A 298 19.32 12.34 10.71
C GLY A 298 19.52 13.57 9.82
N ASN A 299 18.64 13.77 8.82
CA ASN A 299 18.68 14.93 7.93
C ASN A 299 18.37 16.25 8.64
N VAL A 300 17.47 16.24 9.63
CA VAL A 300 17.20 17.39 10.53
C VAL A 300 18.36 17.65 11.52
N GLY A 301 19.34 16.75 11.63
CA GLY A 301 20.47 16.86 12.53
C GLY A 301 20.20 16.41 13.97
N LYS A 302 19.02 15.84 14.26
CA LYS A 302 18.63 15.34 15.60
C LYS A 302 19.11 13.91 15.82
N MET A 303 20.43 13.71 15.77
CA MET A 303 21.04 12.38 15.84
C MET A 303 20.75 11.60 17.13
N ASP A 304 20.54 12.28 18.27
CA ASP A 304 20.19 11.58 19.52
C ASP A 304 18.80 10.92 19.45
N LYS A 305 17.84 11.52 18.74
CA LYS A 305 16.54 10.90 18.49
C LYS A 305 16.67 9.73 17.52
N ALA A 306 17.45 9.89 16.44
CA ALA A 306 17.72 8.82 15.48
C ALA A 306 18.35 7.59 16.16
N ALA A 307 19.30 7.79 17.07
CA ALA A 307 19.91 6.71 17.86
C ALA A 307 18.92 6.01 18.81
N ARG A 308 17.99 6.77 19.43
CA ARG A 308 16.92 6.19 20.26
C ARG A 308 15.98 5.32 19.44
N LEU A 309 15.56 5.79 18.26
CA LEU A 309 14.72 5.01 17.34
C LEU A 309 15.41 3.73 16.86
N PHE A 310 16.72 3.77 16.64
CA PHE A 310 17.51 2.59 16.31
C PHE A 310 17.53 1.56 17.45
N ASN A 311 17.66 2.01 18.70
CA ASN A 311 17.57 1.11 19.85
C ASN A 311 16.14 0.59 20.07
N GLU A 312 15.12 1.43 19.85
CA GLU A 312 13.71 1.02 19.88
C GLU A 312 13.43 -0.08 18.85
N MET A 313 13.93 0.07 17.62
CA MET A 313 13.85 -0.93 16.56
C MET A 313 14.45 -2.28 17.03
N LYS A 314 15.63 -2.27 17.63
CA LYS A 314 16.27 -3.48 18.19
C LYS A 314 15.46 -4.09 19.33
N SER A 315 14.91 -3.28 20.23
CA SER A 315 14.08 -3.75 21.35
C SER A 315 12.77 -4.38 20.91
N ASN A 316 12.24 -3.97 19.76
CA ASN A 316 11.05 -4.56 19.13
C ASN A 316 11.39 -5.80 18.26
N CYS A 317 12.56 -6.42 18.47
CA CYS A 317 13.04 -7.59 17.74
C CYS A 317 13.14 -7.40 16.20
N LEU A 318 13.23 -6.16 15.71
CA LEU A 318 13.46 -5.88 14.30
C LEU A 318 14.95 -5.85 14.02
N SER A 319 15.44 -6.73 13.15
CA SER A 319 16.84 -6.75 12.73
C SER A 319 17.17 -5.54 11.85
N PRO A 320 18.11 -4.67 12.25
CA PRO A 320 18.58 -3.58 11.40
C PRO A 320 19.13 -4.09 10.08
N SER A 321 18.79 -3.42 8.99
CA SER A 321 19.31 -3.76 7.67
C SER A 321 20.54 -2.92 7.34
N LEU A 322 21.25 -3.28 6.26
CA LEU A 322 22.34 -2.48 5.69
C LEU A 322 21.94 -1.00 5.50
N VAL A 323 20.71 -0.76 5.04
CA VAL A 323 20.17 0.59 4.85
C VAL A 323 20.08 1.34 6.19
N THR A 324 19.64 0.68 7.27
CA THR A 324 19.56 1.27 8.61
C THR A 324 20.94 1.77 9.08
N TYR A 325 21.96 0.93 8.94
CA TYR A 325 23.33 1.28 9.31
C TYR A 325 23.89 2.42 8.46
N ASN A 326 23.74 2.34 7.13
CA ASN A 326 24.22 3.38 6.22
C ASN A 326 23.60 4.75 6.53
N VAL A 327 22.30 4.80 6.84
CA VAL A 327 21.62 6.06 7.23
C VAL A 327 22.21 6.64 8.52
N LEU A 328 22.39 5.82 9.56
CA LEU A 328 22.95 6.30 10.82
C LEU A 328 24.42 6.71 10.71
N ILE A 329 25.23 5.91 10.00
CA ILE A 329 26.64 6.23 9.73
C ILE A 329 26.71 7.56 8.98
N SER A 330 25.91 7.74 7.92
CA SER A 330 25.85 9.01 7.17
C SER A 330 25.44 10.19 8.06
N GLY A 331 24.41 10.01 8.89
CA GLY A 331 23.94 11.04 9.82
C GLY A 331 24.98 11.43 10.87
N PHE A 332 25.63 10.46 11.52
CA PHE A 332 26.68 10.73 12.51
C PHE A 332 27.93 11.35 11.88
N SER A 333 28.29 10.92 10.67
CA SER A 333 29.37 11.51 9.88
C SER A 333 29.09 12.97 9.53
N LYS A 334 27.89 13.30 9.04
CA LYS A 334 27.48 14.70 8.77
C LYS A 334 27.45 15.56 10.04
N ALA A 335 27.11 14.97 11.18
CA ALA A 335 27.15 15.65 12.48
C ALA A 335 28.56 15.77 13.09
N GLY A 336 29.61 15.30 12.39
CA GLY A 336 31.01 15.35 12.85
C GLY A 336 31.36 14.33 13.93
N ASN A 337 30.46 13.40 14.28
CA ASN A 337 30.70 12.40 15.33
C ASN A 337 31.23 11.09 14.74
N LEU A 338 32.49 11.12 14.29
CA LEU A 338 33.17 9.97 13.67
C LEU A 338 33.31 8.77 14.63
N SER A 339 33.36 9.02 15.94
CA SER A 339 33.50 7.95 16.95
C SER A 339 32.28 7.02 16.99
N ARG A 340 31.07 7.59 17.01
CA ARG A 340 29.82 6.81 16.93
C ARG A 340 29.64 6.13 15.57
N ALA A 341 30.03 6.80 14.48
CA ALA A 341 30.00 6.19 13.14
C ALA A 341 30.90 4.94 13.07
N ALA A 342 32.12 5.00 13.61
CA ALA A 342 33.03 3.86 13.70
C ALA A 342 32.46 2.71 14.57
N GLY A 343 31.83 3.03 15.70
CA GLY A 343 31.17 2.03 16.55
C GLY A 343 30.03 1.29 15.82
N LEU A 344 29.25 1.98 14.99
CA LEU A 344 28.18 1.38 14.20
C LEU A 344 28.69 0.42 13.11
N ILE A 345 29.86 0.70 12.52
CA ILE A 345 30.49 -0.19 11.53
C ILE A 345 30.95 -1.47 12.19
N LYS A 346 31.59 -1.35 13.36
CA LYS A 346 31.99 -2.53 14.12
C LYS A 346 30.78 -3.38 14.51
N GLU A 347 29.70 -2.75 14.96
CA GLU A 347 28.45 -3.48 15.27
C GLU A 347 27.84 -4.15 14.02
N MET A 348 27.93 -3.50 12.85
CA MET A 348 27.46 -4.03 11.57
C MET A 348 28.25 -5.28 11.16
N GLU A 349 29.58 -5.25 11.29
CA GLU A 349 30.47 -6.38 11.00
C GLU A 349 30.29 -7.53 12.01
N GLU A 350 30.15 -7.23 13.31
CA GLU A 350 29.89 -8.22 14.38
C GLU A 350 28.57 -8.99 14.15
N ARG A 351 27.60 -8.36 13.48
CA ARG A 351 26.32 -8.99 13.09
C ARG A 351 26.40 -9.76 11.76
N GLY A 352 27.57 -9.83 11.13
CA GLY A 352 27.77 -10.50 9.85
C GLY A 352 27.21 -9.75 8.64
N ILE A 353 26.97 -8.44 8.76
CA ILE A 353 26.53 -7.60 7.64
C ILE A 353 27.77 -6.95 7.01
N SER A 354 28.15 -7.39 5.81
CA SER A 354 29.34 -6.87 5.14
C SER A 354 29.12 -5.45 4.58
N PRO A 355 30.09 -4.53 4.75
CA PRO A 355 30.07 -3.22 4.09
C PRO A 355 29.95 -3.35 2.57
N THR A 356 29.16 -2.44 1.97
CA THR A 356 28.96 -2.36 0.51
C THR A 356 29.65 -1.13 -0.06
N ILE A 357 29.61 -0.97 -1.39
CA ILE A 357 30.11 0.25 -2.09
C ILE A 357 29.57 1.51 -1.39
N THR A 358 28.25 1.60 -1.17
CA THR A 358 27.61 2.74 -0.51
C THR A 358 28.15 2.99 0.91
N THR A 359 28.43 1.94 1.67
CA THR A 359 28.98 2.06 3.03
C THR A 359 30.37 2.68 3.01
N TYR A 360 31.25 2.21 2.11
CA TYR A 360 32.57 2.78 1.91
C TYR A 360 32.49 4.22 1.39
N THR A 361 31.61 4.52 0.42
CA THR A 361 31.42 5.89 -0.10
C THR A 361 31.02 6.86 1.02
N ILE A 362 30.12 6.46 1.92
CA ILE A 362 29.70 7.29 3.08
C ILE A 362 30.89 7.56 4.01
N LEU A 363 31.75 6.56 4.24
CA LEU A 363 32.92 6.70 5.10
C LEU A 363 33.99 7.59 4.48
N ILE A 364 34.27 7.40 3.20
CA ILE A 364 35.18 8.24 2.43
C ILE A 364 34.69 9.70 2.47
N ASP A 365 33.38 9.95 2.31
CA ASP A 365 32.79 11.30 2.42
C ASP A 365 32.94 11.88 3.82
N ALA A 366 32.77 11.05 4.86
CA ALA A 366 32.95 11.48 6.24
C ALA A 366 34.37 11.98 6.52
N PHE A 367 35.39 11.22 6.11
CA PHE A 367 36.79 11.60 6.30
C PHE A 367 37.21 12.75 5.37
N ALA A 368 36.73 12.78 4.12
CA ALA A 368 36.96 13.89 3.21
C ALA A 368 36.37 15.21 3.73
N ARG A 369 35.20 15.18 4.39
CA ARG A 369 34.61 16.35 5.07
C ARG A 369 35.33 16.72 6.37
N GLY A 370 35.86 15.73 7.08
CA GLY A 370 36.67 15.91 8.29
C GLY A 370 38.11 16.34 8.03
N ASP A 371 38.45 16.73 6.79
CA ASP A 371 39.77 17.16 6.33
C ASP A 371 40.89 16.08 6.40
N ASP A 372 40.52 14.81 6.58
CA ASP A 372 41.44 13.66 6.67
C ASP A 372 41.43 12.85 5.37
N MET A 373 42.03 13.42 4.32
CA MET A 373 42.10 12.78 3.00
C MET A 373 43.00 11.53 2.95
N GLU A 374 43.93 11.39 3.91
CA GLU A 374 44.79 10.20 4.00
C GLU A 374 43.95 8.97 4.35
N LYS A 375 43.15 9.05 5.42
CA LYS A 375 42.21 7.96 5.77
C LYS A 375 41.15 7.71 4.69
N ALA A 376 40.70 8.77 4.01
CA ALA A 376 39.75 8.63 2.91
C ALA A 376 40.32 7.77 1.76
N LEU A 377 41.62 7.95 1.42
CA LEU A 377 42.31 7.14 0.42
C LEU A 377 42.62 5.72 0.93
N GLU A 378 42.95 5.55 2.21
CA GLU A 378 43.12 4.22 2.80
C GLU A 378 41.84 3.38 2.69
N LEU A 379 40.67 3.99 2.98
CA LEU A 379 39.36 3.35 2.84
C LEU A 379 39.01 3.05 1.38
N PHE A 380 39.36 3.94 0.45
CA PHE A 380 39.21 3.69 -0.98
C PHE A 380 40.04 2.50 -1.45
N ASN A 381 41.28 2.39 -1.00
CA ASN A 381 42.15 1.23 -1.30
C ASN A 381 41.64 -0.05 -0.63
N SER A 382 41.11 0.03 0.60
CA SER A 382 40.48 -1.09 1.29
C SER A 382 39.25 -1.60 0.54
N MET A 383 38.41 -0.70 0.03
CA MET A 383 37.25 -1.02 -0.79
C MET A 383 37.65 -1.82 -2.05
N GLN A 384 38.69 -1.37 -2.77
CA GLN A 384 39.19 -2.09 -3.94
C GLN A 384 39.77 -3.46 -3.59
N LYS A 385 40.53 -3.57 -2.49
CA LYS A 385 41.07 -4.86 -2.00
C LYS A 385 39.97 -5.84 -1.59
N ALA A 386 38.83 -5.34 -1.13
CA ALA A 386 37.65 -6.14 -0.83
C ALA A 386 36.89 -6.62 -2.09
N GLY A 387 37.36 -6.29 -3.30
CA GLY A 387 36.74 -6.67 -4.57
C GLY A 387 35.55 -5.79 -4.96
N LEU A 388 35.35 -4.65 -4.30
CA LEU A 388 34.28 -3.71 -4.61
C LEU A 388 34.76 -2.69 -5.64
N VAL A 389 34.03 -2.58 -6.75
CA VAL A 389 34.33 -1.62 -7.82
C VAL A 389 33.77 -0.23 -7.44
N PRO A 390 34.61 0.81 -7.32
CA PRO A 390 34.13 2.16 -7.02
C PRO A 390 33.21 2.70 -8.11
N ASP A 391 32.15 3.38 -7.69
CA ASP A 391 31.16 3.99 -8.59
C ASP A 391 31.42 5.50 -8.81
N VAL A 392 30.60 6.11 -9.67
CA VAL A 392 30.67 7.56 -9.96
C VAL A 392 30.55 8.40 -8.68
N CYS A 393 29.73 7.99 -7.71
CA CYS A 393 29.57 8.69 -6.44
C CYS A 393 30.86 8.67 -5.62
N THR A 394 31.55 7.53 -5.57
CA THR A 394 32.80 7.37 -4.81
C THR A 394 33.92 8.28 -5.33
N TYR A 395 34.09 8.32 -6.66
CA TYR A 395 35.02 9.26 -7.29
C TYR A 395 34.62 10.71 -7.05
N GLY A 396 33.32 11.03 -7.18
CA GLY A 396 32.81 12.38 -6.93
C GLY A 396 33.09 12.88 -5.51
N VAL A 397 32.95 12.02 -4.50
CA VAL A 397 33.28 12.35 -3.10
C VAL A 397 34.76 12.72 -2.94
N LEU A 398 35.67 11.88 -3.45
CA LEU A 398 37.12 12.11 -3.36
C LEU A 398 37.55 13.36 -4.12
N ILE A 399 37.03 13.54 -5.34
CA ILE A 399 37.26 14.74 -6.15
C ILE A 399 36.79 15.99 -5.39
N SER A 400 35.59 15.95 -4.79
CA SER A 400 35.08 17.09 -4.01
C SER A 400 35.95 17.39 -2.79
N GLY A 401 36.48 16.36 -2.12
CA GLY A 401 37.39 16.50 -0.99
C GLY A 401 38.67 17.24 -1.37
N TRP A 402 39.31 16.83 -2.48
CA TRP A 402 40.50 17.49 -3.00
C TRP A 402 40.23 18.92 -3.51
N CYS A 403 39.10 19.15 -4.18
CA CYS A 403 38.68 20.49 -4.61
C CYS A 403 38.49 21.42 -3.41
N ARG A 404 37.91 20.94 -2.29
CA ARG A 404 37.74 21.74 -1.07
C ARG A 404 39.07 22.07 -0.39
N LYS A 405 40.03 21.14 -0.40
CA LYS A 405 41.42 21.41 0.04
C LYS A 405 42.20 22.34 -0.90
N GLY A 406 41.66 22.66 -2.07
CA GLY A 406 42.34 23.44 -3.10
C GLY A 406 43.42 22.67 -3.86
N ASN A 407 43.54 21.35 -3.67
CA ASN A 407 44.51 20.52 -4.38
C ASN A 407 43.91 20.03 -5.72
N MET A 408 43.86 20.94 -6.70
CA MET A 408 43.30 20.64 -8.02
C MET A 408 44.15 19.65 -8.84
N LYS A 409 45.41 19.43 -8.47
CA LYS A 409 46.29 18.44 -9.12
C LYS A 409 45.76 17.02 -8.89
N GLU A 410 45.56 16.64 -7.64
CA GLU A 410 45.03 15.30 -7.28
C GLU A 410 43.58 15.12 -7.74
N ALA A 411 42.75 16.16 -7.60
CA ALA A 411 41.38 16.14 -8.12
C ALA A 411 41.33 15.85 -9.64
N SER A 412 42.25 16.44 -10.41
CA SER A 412 42.32 16.23 -11.86
C SER A 412 42.88 14.87 -12.26
N THR A 413 43.77 14.30 -11.44
CA THR A 413 44.27 12.93 -11.65
C THR A 413 43.13 11.93 -11.47
N LEU A 414 42.34 12.07 -10.40
CA LEU A 414 41.17 11.22 -10.15
C LEU A 414 40.07 11.41 -11.20
N PHE A 415 39.82 12.64 -11.64
CA PHE A 415 38.86 12.92 -12.71
C PHE A 415 39.22 12.20 -14.01
N ARG A 416 40.51 12.20 -14.38
CA ARG A 416 40.98 11.53 -15.61
C ARG A 416 40.96 10.02 -15.51
N SER A 417 41.27 9.46 -14.33
CA SER A 417 41.27 8.01 -14.15
C SER A 417 39.86 7.40 -14.23
N MET A 418 38.79 8.21 -14.15
CA MET A 418 37.41 7.74 -14.40
C MET A 418 37.23 7.23 -15.84
N ASP A 419 37.85 7.88 -16.83
CA ASP A 419 37.77 7.44 -18.23
C ASP A 419 38.51 6.11 -18.46
N GLU A 420 39.63 5.91 -17.75
CA GLU A 420 40.45 4.68 -17.84
C GLU A 420 39.69 3.43 -17.34
N ILE A 421 38.72 3.63 -16.43
CA ILE A 421 37.83 2.57 -15.91
C ILE A 421 36.44 2.58 -16.58
N TYR A 422 36.29 3.30 -17.69
CA TYR A 422 35.03 3.44 -18.44
C TYR A 422 33.85 4.01 -17.62
N LEU A 423 34.13 4.83 -16.60
CA LEU A 423 33.11 5.57 -15.85
C LEU A 423 33.01 7.00 -16.37
N LYS A 424 31.83 7.39 -16.87
CA LYS A 424 31.58 8.78 -17.29
C LYS A 424 31.25 9.67 -16.09
N PRO A 425 31.90 10.84 -15.94
CA PRO A 425 31.54 11.82 -14.93
C PRO A 425 30.10 12.34 -15.14
N ASN A 426 29.39 12.59 -14.05
CA ASN A 426 28.06 13.22 -14.08
C ASN A 426 28.15 14.74 -13.93
N ASP A 427 27.01 15.41 -14.09
CA ASP A 427 26.84 16.85 -13.95
C ASP A 427 27.40 17.38 -12.62
N VAL A 428 27.21 16.65 -11.52
CA VAL A 428 27.70 17.01 -10.19
C VAL A 428 29.23 17.08 -10.15
N ILE A 429 29.94 16.09 -10.72
CA ILE A 429 31.42 16.06 -10.72
C ILE A 429 31.99 17.19 -11.59
N TYR A 430 31.40 17.44 -12.77
CA TYR A 430 31.80 18.58 -13.60
C TYR A 430 31.62 19.90 -12.86
N ASN A 431 30.45 20.12 -12.24
CA ASN A 431 30.18 21.32 -11.44
C ASN A 431 31.18 21.50 -10.29
N MET A 432 31.55 20.41 -9.60
CA MET A 432 32.55 20.43 -8.52
C MET A 432 33.96 20.79 -9.03
N MET A 433 34.39 20.19 -10.14
CA MET A 433 35.69 20.49 -10.76
C MET A 433 35.77 21.93 -11.28
N ILE A 434 34.71 22.41 -11.93
CA ILE A 434 34.62 23.80 -12.40
C ILE A 434 34.70 24.75 -11.20
N HIS A 435 33.92 24.51 -10.14
CA HIS A 435 33.97 25.32 -8.93
C HIS A 435 35.36 25.28 -8.26
N GLY A 436 36.02 24.11 -8.22
CA GLY A 436 37.39 23.97 -7.73
C GLY A 436 38.39 24.82 -8.50
N TYR A 437 38.33 24.80 -9.84
CA TYR A 437 39.16 25.64 -10.70
C TYR A 437 38.81 27.13 -10.59
N CYS A 438 37.54 27.47 -10.40
CA CYS A 438 37.12 28.83 -10.13
C CYS A 438 37.72 29.36 -8.83
N ASN A 439 37.75 28.55 -7.78
CA ASN A 439 38.36 28.91 -6.49
C ASN A 439 39.89 29.03 -6.58
N GLU A 440 40.54 28.21 -7.39
CA GLU A 440 41.98 28.33 -7.70
C GLU A 440 42.29 29.59 -8.54
N GLY A 441 41.29 30.17 -9.21
CA GLY A 441 41.44 31.30 -10.12
C GLY A 441 41.84 30.90 -11.55
N ASN A 442 41.65 29.63 -11.93
CA ASN A 442 42.03 29.13 -13.26
C ASN A 442 40.84 29.24 -14.25
N SER A 443 40.64 30.42 -14.83
CA SER A 443 39.52 30.66 -15.78
C SER A 443 39.54 29.72 -16.99
N TYR A 444 40.72 29.40 -17.52
CA TYR A 444 40.87 28.59 -18.73
C TYR A 444 40.34 27.17 -18.53
N ARG A 445 40.74 26.50 -17.45
CA ARG A 445 40.29 25.11 -17.17
C ARG A 445 38.83 25.06 -16.77
N ALA A 446 38.34 26.05 -16.02
CA ALA A 446 36.92 26.16 -15.67
C ALA A 446 36.03 26.29 -16.92
N LEU A 447 36.38 27.21 -17.84
CA LEU A 447 35.64 27.40 -19.09
C LEU A 447 35.68 26.17 -20.00
N ARG A 448 36.84 25.49 -20.08
CA ARG A 448 36.98 24.27 -20.89
C ARG A 448 36.06 23.15 -20.40
N LEU A 449 36.04 22.88 -19.10
CA LEU A 449 35.17 21.85 -18.52
C LEU A 449 33.68 22.21 -18.64
N LEU A 450 33.33 23.50 -18.59
CA LEU A 450 31.95 23.94 -18.80
C LEU A 450 31.47 23.68 -20.23
N ARG A 451 32.33 23.86 -21.23
CA ARG A 451 32.02 23.51 -22.63
C ARG A 451 31.90 22.01 -22.83
N GLU A 452 32.85 21.24 -22.29
CA GLU A 452 32.84 19.77 -22.34
C GLU A 452 31.57 19.18 -21.69
N MET A 453 31.11 19.78 -20.59
CA MET A 453 29.84 19.42 -19.95
C MET A 453 28.64 19.59 -20.90
N GLY A 454 28.60 20.70 -21.66
CA GLY A 454 27.57 20.97 -22.66
C GLY A 454 27.64 20.04 -23.87
N GLU A 455 28.83 19.74 -24.36
CA GLU A 455 29.06 18.80 -25.48
C GLU A 455 28.60 17.38 -25.14
N ASN A 456 28.75 16.98 -23.87
CA ASN A 456 28.25 15.72 -23.35
C ASN A 456 26.74 15.71 -23.05
N GLY A 457 26.01 16.76 -23.43
CA GLY A 457 24.56 16.87 -23.29
C GLY A 457 24.07 17.15 -21.86
N MET A 458 24.96 17.55 -20.94
CA MET A 458 24.60 17.92 -19.57
C MET A 458 24.32 19.43 -19.49
N VAL A 459 23.36 19.81 -18.64
CA VAL A 459 22.97 21.22 -18.45
C VAL A 459 23.70 21.79 -17.23
N PRO A 460 24.60 22.79 -17.38
CA PRO A 460 25.24 23.41 -16.23
C PRO A 460 24.23 24.15 -15.36
N ASN A 461 24.45 24.13 -14.05
CA ASN A 461 23.55 24.83 -13.13
C ASN A 461 23.87 26.34 -13.05
N ALA A 462 22.93 27.12 -12.51
CA ALA A 462 23.06 28.57 -12.41
C ALA A 462 24.31 29.02 -11.62
N ALA A 463 24.73 28.25 -10.63
CA ALA A 463 25.93 28.55 -9.83
C ALA A 463 27.21 28.35 -10.66
N THR A 464 27.29 27.29 -11.46
CA THR A 464 28.44 26.99 -12.33
C THR A 464 28.67 28.08 -13.36
N TYR A 465 27.60 28.58 -14.00
CA TYR A 465 27.67 29.77 -14.87
C TYR A 465 28.14 30.99 -14.07
N SER A 466 27.54 31.25 -12.90
CA SER A 466 27.87 32.41 -12.06
C SER A 466 29.35 32.45 -11.65
N PHE A 467 29.89 31.35 -11.14
CA PHE A 467 31.27 31.25 -10.67
C PHE A 467 32.29 31.35 -11.82
N THR A 468 31.99 30.71 -12.96
CA THR A 468 32.88 30.76 -14.13
C THR A 468 32.92 32.18 -14.71
N SER A 469 31.77 32.84 -14.86
CA SER A 469 31.70 34.24 -15.29
C SER A 469 32.42 35.17 -14.32
N GLN A 470 32.28 34.96 -13.01
CA GLN A 470 32.99 35.78 -12.01
C GLN A 470 34.51 35.67 -12.12
N VAL A 471 35.03 34.47 -12.34
CA VAL A 471 36.48 34.23 -12.48
C VAL A 471 37.00 34.77 -13.81
N LEU A 472 36.23 34.66 -14.90
CA LEU A 472 36.56 35.29 -16.18
C LEU A 472 36.60 36.82 -16.08
N CYS A 473 35.67 37.44 -15.33
CA CYS A 473 35.72 38.88 -15.06
C CYS A 473 36.96 39.27 -14.25
N LYS A 474 37.37 38.47 -13.27
CA LYS A 474 38.61 38.70 -12.50
C LYS A 474 39.87 38.59 -13.37
N ASP A 475 39.87 37.70 -14.36
CA ASP A 475 40.97 37.49 -15.31
C ASP A 475 40.95 38.46 -16.51
N GLY A 476 40.01 39.41 -16.56
CA GLY A 476 39.88 40.40 -17.63
C GLY A 476 39.28 39.88 -18.95
N LYS A 477 38.79 38.64 -18.99
CA LYS A 477 38.21 37.99 -20.19
C LYS A 477 36.70 38.30 -20.31
N ARG A 478 36.39 39.56 -20.56
CA ARG A 478 35.02 40.10 -20.52
C ARG A 478 34.08 39.52 -21.58
N GLU A 479 34.54 39.39 -22.81
CA GLU A 479 33.72 38.88 -23.93
C GLU A 479 33.24 37.45 -23.67
N GLU A 480 34.14 36.59 -23.16
CA GLU A 480 33.81 35.21 -22.80
C GLU A 480 32.79 35.13 -21.64
N ALA A 481 32.91 36.02 -20.65
CA ALA A 481 31.96 36.10 -19.55
C ALA A 481 30.55 36.53 -20.02
N GLU A 482 30.48 37.44 -20.99
CA GLU A 482 29.21 37.92 -21.56
C GLU A 482 28.48 36.85 -22.37
N VAL A 483 29.21 36.05 -23.16
CA VAL A 483 28.64 34.90 -23.87
C VAL A 483 28.01 33.91 -22.88
N LEU A 484 28.69 33.59 -21.78
CA LEU A 484 28.16 32.68 -20.77
C LEU A 484 26.89 33.18 -20.08
N VAL A 485 26.81 34.49 -19.80
CA VAL A 485 25.60 35.09 -19.19
C VAL A 485 24.43 35.07 -20.17
N ASN A 486 24.68 35.33 -21.45
CA ASN A 486 23.65 35.24 -22.48
C ASN A 486 23.15 33.80 -22.69
N ASP A 487 24.05 32.81 -22.66
CA ASP A 487 23.67 31.39 -22.72
C ASP A 487 22.84 30.96 -21.51
N MET A 488 23.21 31.42 -20.30
CA MET A 488 22.43 31.19 -19.08
C MET A 488 21.00 31.74 -19.20
N ILE A 489 20.83 32.94 -19.76
CA ILE A 489 19.51 33.56 -19.97
C ILE A 489 18.70 32.78 -21.03
N ARG A 490 19.33 32.34 -22.11
CA ARG A 490 18.66 31.52 -23.16
C ARG A 490 18.12 30.20 -22.61
N LEU A 491 18.81 29.60 -21.64
CA LEU A 491 18.38 28.39 -20.94
C LEU A 491 17.30 28.65 -19.87
N GLY A 492 16.83 29.89 -19.70
CA GLY A 492 15.80 30.24 -18.73
C GLY A 492 16.29 30.33 -17.27
N LEU A 493 17.60 30.33 -17.06
CA LEU A 493 18.21 30.48 -15.73
C LEU A 493 18.35 31.96 -15.35
N LYS A 494 18.11 32.31 -14.08
CA LYS A 494 18.17 33.70 -13.60
C LYS A 494 19.60 34.07 -13.15
N PRO A 495 20.24 35.11 -13.73
CA PRO A 495 21.55 35.59 -13.28
C PRO A 495 21.53 36.02 -11.82
N SER A 496 22.60 35.72 -11.08
CA SER A 496 22.74 36.12 -9.68
C SER A 496 23.21 37.58 -9.56
N VAL A 497 22.81 38.26 -8.48
CA VAL A 497 23.14 39.68 -8.22
C VAL A 497 24.65 39.93 -8.20
N SER A 498 25.45 38.94 -7.79
CA SER A 498 26.91 39.00 -7.76
C SER A 498 27.55 39.13 -9.16
N ILE A 499 26.97 38.50 -10.19
CA ILE A 499 27.41 38.67 -11.58
C ILE A 499 27.15 40.10 -12.04
N CYS A 500 25.96 40.63 -11.75
CA CYS A 500 25.60 42.00 -12.11
C CYS A 500 26.55 43.00 -11.45
N VAL A 501 26.80 42.87 -10.15
CA VAL A 501 27.70 43.78 -9.41
C VAL A 501 29.14 43.71 -9.94
N GLY A 502 29.67 42.52 -10.24
CA GLY A 502 31.02 42.36 -10.81
C GLY A 502 31.17 42.93 -12.22
N TYR A 503 30.15 42.79 -13.06
CA TYR A 503 30.09 43.37 -14.40
C TYR A 503 30.00 44.91 -14.35
N PHE A 504 29.24 45.47 -13.39
CA PHE A 504 29.10 46.93 -13.20
C PHE A 504 30.28 47.59 -12.46
N SER A 505 30.98 46.90 -11.56
CA SER A 505 32.13 47.46 -10.85
C SER A 505 33.34 47.70 -11.75
N PHE A 506 33.52 46.87 -12.79
CA PHE A 506 34.63 47.00 -13.74
C PHE A 506 34.34 48.02 -14.86
N LEU A 507 33.07 48.23 -15.20
CA LEU A 507 32.62 49.32 -16.08
C LEU A 507 32.90 50.73 -15.53
N ARG A 508 33.19 50.86 -14.23
CA ARG A 508 33.55 52.13 -13.60
C ARG A 508 35.04 52.48 -13.71
N ASP A 509 35.91 51.52 -14.00
CA ASP A 509 37.37 51.69 -13.90
C ASP A 509 38.04 52.01 -15.25
N GLU A 510 37.39 51.72 -16.38
CA GLU A 510 37.85 52.16 -17.70
C GLU A 510 37.20 53.48 -18.12
N SER A 511 38.02 54.52 -18.15
CA SER A 511 37.73 55.83 -18.72
C SER A 511 37.25 55.74 -20.17
N THR A 512 35.95 55.65 -20.43
CA THR A 512 35.32 56.26 -21.60
C THR A 512 33.90 56.74 -21.31
N ASN A 513 33.84 58.03 -20.99
CA ASN A 513 32.67 58.90 -20.99
C ASN A 513 32.09 59.09 -22.43
N ARG A 514 32.06 58.03 -23.25
CA ARG A 514 31.69 58.10 -24.69
C ARG A 514 30.79 56.98 -25.22
N LEU A 515 30.38 56.01 -24.40
CA LEU A 515 29.43 54.96 -24.82
C LEU A 515 28.16 54.90 -23.95
N ALA A 516 27.87 55.97 -23.19
CA ALA A 516 26.65 56.09 -22.41
C ALA A 516 25.36 56.32 -23.25
N ASN A 517 25.45 56.25 -24.59
CA ASN A 517 24.31 56.50 -25.48
C ASN A 517 23.84 55.30 -26.33
N ASP A 518 24.56 54.17 -26.38
CA ASP A 518 24.25 53.10 -27.36
C ASP A 518 24.10 51.68 -26.80
N PHE A 519 23.89 51.50 -25.49
CA PHE A 519 23.49 50.18 -24.95
C PHE A 519 22.21 50.30 -24.12
N GLU A 520 21.17 49.59 -24.52
CA GLU A 520 19.86 49.51 -23.87
C GLU A 520 19.98 49.00 -22.42
N VAL A 521 20.10 49.93 -21.47
CA VAL A 521 19.99 49.68 -20.01
C VAL A 521 18.54 49.32 -19.60
N SER A 522 17.59 49.25 -20.54
CA SER A 522 16.15 49.11 -20.26
C SER A 522 15.63 47.68 -20.03
N ARG A 523 16.40 46.60 -20.29
CA ARG A 523 15.89 45.21 -20.18
C ARG A 523 16.10 44.52 -18.83
N CYS A 524 17.02 44.99 -17.98
CA CYS A 524 17.26 44.38 -16.66
C CYS A 524 16.47 45.04 -15.53
N LEU A 525 16.02 46.29 -15.70
CA LEU A 525 15.27 47.05 -14.68
C LEU A 525 13.74 46.93 -14.82
N SER A 526 13.23 46.24 -15.84
CA SER A 526 11.79 46.07 -16.10
C SER A 526 11.19 44.79 -15.51
N TRP A 527 11.63 44.37 -14.32
CA TRP A 527 11.07 43.19 -13.63
C TRP A 527 10.32 43.64 -12.37
N PRO A 528 9.03 43.31 -12.22
CA PRO A 528 8.25 43.80 -11.10
C PRO A 528 8.68 43.10 -9.81
N THR A 529 9.50 43.77 -9.00
CA THR A 529 9.57 43.48 -7.57
C THR A 529 8.30 44.04 -6.92
N GLY A 530 7.37 43.15 -6.57
CA GLY A 530 6.24 43.52 -5.72
C GLY A 530 6.73 43.94 -4.32
N PRO A 531 6.03 44.83 -3.60
CA PRO A 531 6.53 45.47 -2.38
C PRO A 531 6.42 44.61 -1.10
N PHE A 532 6.45 43.29 -1.20
CA PHE A 532 6.44 42.38 -0.05
C PHE A 532 7.60 41.39 -0.14
N GLY A 533 8.76 41.79 0.36
CA GLY A 533 9.95 40.92 0.39
C GLY A 533 11.15 41.50 1.15
N LEU A 534 10.92 42.45 2.06
CA LEU A 534 12.00 43.15 2.79
C LEU A 534 11.83 43.08 4.32
N LEU A 535 11.04 42.14 4.84
CA LEU A 535 10.77 42.01 6.28
C LEU A 535 11.06 40.63 6.91
N ASP A 536 11.52 39.62 6.16
CA ASP A 536 11.77 38.26 6.72
C ASP A 536 13.27 37.90 6.81
N LEU A 537 14.17 38.87 7.01
CA LEU A 537 15.62 38.62 7.20
C LEU A 537 16.15 39.07 8.58
N PHE A 538 15.29 39.01 9.60
CA PHE A 538 15.73 38.95 10.99
C PHE A 538 14.98 37.83 11.70
N ASP A 539 15.43 36.59 11.49
CA ASP A 539 15.32 35.60 12.55
C ASP A 539 16.62 34.79 12.64
N GLY A 540 17.14 34.74 13.86
CA GLY A 540 18.47 34.25 14.17
C GLY A 540 18.50 32.74 14.36
N GLN A 541 19.62 32.12 13.96
CA GLN A 541 20.38 31.13 14.73
C GLN A 541 21.47 30.51 13.83
N SER A 542 22.73 30.89 14.04
CA SER A 542 23.83 29.98 14.36
C SER A 542 25.18 30.71 14.22
N THR A 543 25.89 30.74 15.34
CA THR A 543 27.19 31.36 15.63
C THR A 543 28.38 30.52 15.15
N ASN A 544 29.52 31.21 14.94
CA ASN A 544 30.94 30.74 14.92
C ASN A 544 31.45 30.12 13.60
N ILE A 545 32.55 30.49 12.93
CA ILE A 545 33.79 31.28 13.20
C ILE A 545 34.40 31.70 11.83
N CYS A 546 34.93 32.93 11.71
CA CYS A 546 36.35 33.20 11.34
C CYS A 546 36.67 34.72 11.38
N PRO A 547 37.69 35.17 12.15
CA PRO A 547 37.99 36.57 12.34
C PRO A 547 39.20 37.02 11.49
N GLN A 548 38.97 37.58 10.31
CA GLN A 548 39.97 38.43 9.63
C GLN A 548 39.27 39.47 8.75
N MET A 549 39.03 40.66 9.29
CA MET A 549 39.17 41.95 8.57
C MET A 549 38.80 43.09 9.54
N THR A 550 39.77 43.49 10.37
CA THR A 550 39.72 44.73 11.13
C THR A 550 40.70 45.70 10.48
N LYS A 551 40.15 46.69 9.75
CA LYS A 551 40.72 47.95 9.22
C LYS A 551 39.81 48.32 8.03
N VAL A 552 39.00 49.37 8.04
CA VAL A 552 39.39 50.78 8.01
C VAL A 552 38.21 51.66 8.49
N HIS A 553 38.56 52.73 9.20
CA HIS A 553 37.72 53.78 9.75
C HIS A 553 37.01 54.68 8.71
N ARG A 554 35.87 55.24 9.15
CA ARG A 554 35.30 56.59 8.90
C ARG A 554 35.01 57.00 7.45
N LEU A 555 33.75 57.34 7.16
CA LEU A 555 33.34 58.72 6.83
C LEU A 555 31.83 58.88 7.05
N ARG A 556 31.50 60.03 7.63
CA ARG A 556 30.20 60.52 8.09
C ARG A 556 29.59 61.38 6.98
N ASP A 557 28.26 61.43 6.95
CA ASP A 557 27.41 62.51 6.47
C ASP A 557 27.74 63.18 5.11
N ASP A 558 26.91 62.91 4.09
CA ASP A 558 26.54 64.00 3.18
C ASP A 558 25.09 63.89 2.68
N ARG A 559 24.34 64.96 2.91
CA ARG A 559 22.87 65.09 2.85
C ARG A 559 22.39 65.65 1.50
N SER A 560 23.06 65.32 0.40
CA SER A 560 22.81 65.91 -0.93
C SER A 560 22.30 64.92 -2.00
N CYS A 561 22.29 63.61 -1.74
CA CYS A 561 21.85 62.61 -2.75
C CYS A 561 20.34 62.26 -2.72
N LEU A 562 19.59 62.69 -1.69
CA LEU A 562 18.17 62.34 -1.54
C LEU A 562 17.19 63.26 -2.29
N SER A 563 17.66 64.37 -2.87
CA SER A 563 16.80 65.29 -3.65
C SER A 563 16.74 64.99 -5.16
N SER A 564 17.70 64.22 -5.67
CA SER A 564 17.76 63.82 -7.09
C SER A 564 16.94 62.57 -7.40
N PHE A 565 16.69 61.73 -6.38
CA PHE A 565 15.97 60.46 -6.52
C PHE A 565 14.45 60.64 -6.67
N TRP A 566 13.89 61.71 -6.11
CA TRP A 566 12.44 62.00 -6.16
C TRP A 566 11.99 62.77 -7.42
N ARG A 567 12.91 63.30 -8.23
CA ARG A 567 12.57 64.04 -9.47
C ARG A 567 12.44 63.15 -10.71
N TRP A 568 12.84 61.88 -10.63
CA TRP A 568 12.81 60.96 -11.79
C TRP A 568 11.51 60.15 -11.89
N HIS A 569 10.80 59.90 -10.77
CA HIS A 569 9.61 59.04 -10.75
C HIS A 569 8.25 59.72 -10.98
N ILE A 570 8.22 61.04 -11.27
CA ILE A 570 6.95 61.76 -11.53
C ILE A 570 6.63 61.88 -13.03
N ASN A 571 7.56 61.55 -13.94
CA ASN A 571 7.35 61.73 -15.39
C ASN A 571 6.96 60.48 -16.20
N ASP A 572 7.00 59.27 -15.63
CA ASP A 572 6.60 58.04 -16.35
C ASP A 572 5.10 57.72 -16.32
N LEU A 573 4.28 58.58 -15.70
CA LEU A 573 2.82 58.48 -15.71
C LEU A 573 2.16 59.06 -16.97
N PHE A 574 2.91 59.52 -17.98
CA PHE A 574 2.37 60.10 -19.22
C PHE A 574 2.79 59.41 -20.53
N ALA A 575 3.60 58.35 -20.50
CA ALA A 575 4.19 57.73 -21.70
C ALA A 575 3.64 56.32 -22.06
N LEU A 576 2.37 56.04 -21.75
CA LEU A 576 1.67 54.80 -22.17
C LEU A 576 0.37 55.11 -22.96
N SER A 577 0.45 56.04 -23.90
CA SER A 577 -0.65 56.36 -24.84
C SER A 577 -0.28 56.24 -26.32
N PHE A 578 0.94 55.80 -26.68
CA PHE A 578 1.38 55.80 -28.08
C PHE A 578 2.32 54.62 -28.38
N LEU A 579 1.76 53.41 -28.49
CA LEU A 579 2.31 52.29 -29.29
C LEU A 579 1.23 51.20 -29.44
N SER A 580 0.04 51.63 -29.87
CA SER A 580 -1.05 50.79 -30.38
C SER A 580 -1.27 51.13 -31.85
N SER A 581 -0.43 50.60 -32.74
CA SER A 581 -0.69 50.59 -34.18
C SER A 581 0.30 49.63 -34.86
N LYS A 582 -0.25 48.54 -35.42
CA LYS A 582 0.40 47.40 -36.12
C LYS A 582 0.85 46.22 -35.25
N CYS A 583 -0.10 45.35 -34.90
CA CYS A 583 -0.05 43.96 -35.41
C CYS A 583 -1.41 43.29 -35.17
N SER A 584 -2.16 43.11 -36.24
CA SER A 584 -3.40 42.35 -36.28
C SER A 584 -3.08 40.88 -36.52
N GLN A 585 -3.23 40.03 -35.51
CA GLN A 585 -3.70 38.65 -35.62
C GLN A 585 -3.76 38.00 -34.23
N VAL A 586 -4.78 37.16 -34.03
CA VAL A 586 -5.07 36.34 -32.83
C VAL A 586 -5.89 37.02 -31.72
N THR A 587 -7.19 37.16 -32.00
CA THR A 587 -8.27 37.32 -31.03
C THR A 587 -8.60 35.98 -30.33
N ARG A 588 -8.48 35.90 -28.98
CA ARG A 588 -9.49 35.23 -28.11
C ARG A 588 -9.32 35.33 -26.58
N ASP A 589 -8.32 36.00 -26.00
CA ASP A 589 -8.04 35.85 -24.54
C ASP A 589 -8.04 37.12 -23.67
N VAL A 590 -8.75 38.19 -24.07
CA VAL A 590 -8.73 39.47 -23.33
C VAL A 590 -10.04 39.78 -22.55
N LYS A 591 -11.10 38.98 -22.68
CA LYS A 591 -12.35 39.21 -21.90
C LYS A 591 -12.37 38.62 -20.48
N ILE A 592 -11.44 37.74 -20.11
CA ILE A 592 -11.44 37.07 -18.79
C ILE A 592 -10.62 37.83 -17.73
N LYS A 593 -9.70 38.71 -18.13
CA LYS A 593 -8.82 39.43 -17.17
C LYS A 593 -9.44 40.68 -16.54
N ARG A 594 -10.43 41.34 -17.18
CA ARG A 594 -11.10 42.52 -16.60
C ARG A 594 -12.09 42.19 -15.48
N THR A 595 -12.69 41.00 -15.49
CA THR A 595 -13.69 40.58 -14.49
C THR A 595 -13.07 40.20 -13.15
N ARG A 596 -11.85 39.65 -13.14
CA ARG A 596 -11.12 39.30 -11.90
C ARG A 596 -10.60 40.52 -11.13
N SER A 597 -10.15 41.56 -11.82
CA SER A 597 -9.66 42.79 -11.18
C SER A 597 -10.79 43.59 -10.50
N LEU A 598 -11.99 43.58 -11.09
CA LEU A 598 -13.19 44.19 -10.49
C LEU A 598 -13.70 43.40 -9.27
N PHE A 599 -13.61 42.06 -9.29
CA PHE A 599 -14.04 41.20 -8.18
C PHE A 599 -13.13 41.35 -6.94
N ILE A 600 -11.82 41.48 -7.14
CA ILE A 600 -10.84 41.71 -6.06
C ILE A 600 -10.99 43.13 -5.47
N ALA A 601 -11.26 44.13 -6.30
CA ALA A 601 -11.53 45.49 -5.83
C ALA A 601 -12.84 45.59 -5.02
N TYR A 602 -13.84 44.75 -5.34
CA TYR A 602 -15.12 44.66 -4.61
C TYR A 602 -14.96 43.96 -3.25
N GLN A 603 -14.19 42.86 -3.21
CA GLN A 603 -13.85 42.14 -1.97
C GLN A 603 -13.09 43.02 -0.97
N LEU A 604 -12.12 43.82 -1.45
CA LEU A 604 -11.37 44.77 -0.61
C LEU A 604 -12.23 45.93 -0.08
N LYS A 605 -13.33 46.27 -0.78
CA LYS A 605 -14.26 47.33 -0.36
C LYS A 605 -15.25 46.83 0.70
N ILE A 606 -15.63 45.54 0.65
CA ILE A 606 -16.43 44.85 1.68
C ILE A 606 -15.61 44.66 2.97
N ILE A 607 -14.34 44.28 2.85
CA ILE A 607 -13.42 44.16 4.00
C ILE A 607 -13.21 45.53 4.69
N LYS A 608 -13.07 46.61 3.92
CA LYS A 608 -13.01 47.98 4.47
C LYS A 608 -14.30 48.49 5.12
N LEU A 609 -15.46 47.95 4.75
CA LEU A 609 -16.75 48.28 5.36
C LEU A 609 -17.02 47.46 6.64
N LEU A 610 -16.36 46.32 6.79
CA LEU A 610 -16.46 45.45 7.98
C LEU A 610 -15.44 45.79 9.08
N ASP A 611 -14.39 46.56 8.77
CA ASP A 611 -13.27 46.87 9.68
C ASP A 611 -13.41 48.23 10.41
N THR A 612 -14.65 48.71 10.62
CA THR A 612 -14.94 49.87 11.48
C THR A 612 -15.76 49.46 12.70
N SER A 613 -15.15 48.73 13.62
CA SER A 613 -15.73 48.51 14.97
C SER A 613 -14.66 48.24 16.03
N THR A 614 -13.80 49.24 16.29
CA THR A 614 -13.07 49.36 17.55
C THR A 614 -13.55 50.61 18.28
N THR A 615 -14.64 50.47 19.03
CA THR A 615 -14.96 51.18 20.28
C THR A 615 -16.39 50.82 20.69
N GLY A 616 -16.57 50.48 21.97
CA GLY A 616 -17.79 49.87 22.49
C GLY A 616 -19.05 50.72 22.34
N GLY A 617 -20.15 50.04 22.00
CA GLY A 617 -21.51 50.56 21.88
C GLY A 617 -22.27 49.75 20.81
N GLU A 618 -23.42 49.18 21.17
CA GLU A 618 -24.24 48.35 20.25
C GLU A 618 -24.51 49.03 18.90
N PRO A 619 -24.31 48.35 17.74
CA PRO A 619 -24.72 48.86 16.45
C PRO A 619 -26.07 48.27 15.96
N PRO A 620 -26.78 48.98 15.07
CA PRO A 620 -28.21 48.78 14.83
C PRO A 620 -28.52 47.62 13.85
N LYS A 621 -29.68 47.00 14.05
CA LYS A 621 -30.27 46.04 13.10
C LYS A 621 -30.59 46.73 11.76
N LYS A 622 -29.71 46.61 10.77
CA LYS A 622 -30.09 46.61 9.35
C LYS A 622 -29.71 45.26 8.76
N SER A 623 -30.72 44.52 8.29
CA SER A 623 -30.55 43.17 7.74
C SER A 623 -29.79 43.20 6.42
N VAL A 624 -28.87 42.25 6.27
CA VAL A 624 -28.10 41.92 5.04
C VAL A 624 -28.98 41.83 3.78
N ALA A 625 -30.28 41.52 3.94
CA ALA A 625 -31.28 41.52 2.87
C ALA A 625 -31.48 42.88 2.18
N ALA A 626 -31.29 44.01 2.87
CA ALA A 626 -31.45 45.34 2.28
C ALA A 626 -30.24 45.77 1.43
N ILE A 627 -29.05 45.23 1.72
CA ILE A 627 -27.81 45.49 0.95
C ILE A 627 -27.78 44.63 -0.31
N ALA A 628 -28.36 43.42 -0.27
CA ALA A 628 -28.49 42.55 -1.43
C ALA A 628 -29.42 43.13 -2.52
N ALA A 629 -30.50 43.82 -2.12
CA ALA A 629 -31.47 44.41 -3.06
C ALA A 629 -30.91 45.60 -3.86
N GLU A 630 -29.91 46.32 -3.35
CA GLU A 630 -29.31 47.48 -4.03
C GLU A 630 -28.20 47.09 -5.03
N VAL A 631 -27.73 45.83 -4.97
CA VAL A 631 -26.69 45.28 -5.86
C VAL A 631 -27.30 44.66 -7.12
N ASP A 632 -28.51 44.08 -7.04
CA ASP A 632 -29.20 43.46 -8.18
C ASP A 632 -29.64 44.49 -9.24
N ASP A 633 -30.12 45.67 -8.82
CA ASP A 633 -30.58 46.72 -9.74
C ASP A 633 -29.47 47.34 -10.60
N ARG A 634 -28.19 47.21 -10.19
CA ARG A 634 -27.05 47.75 -10.94
C ARG A 634 -26.37 46.74 -11.87
N LEU A 635 -26.61 45.45 -11.68
CA LEU A 635 -26.08 44.38 -12.54
C LEU A 635 -26.98 44.10 -13.76
N ALA A 636 -28.27 44.45 -13.69
CA ALA A 636 -29.21 44.29 -14.79
C ALA A 636 -29.00 45.26 -15.98
N ALA A 637 -28.17 46.29 -15.86
CA ALA A 637 -28.00 47.32 -16.89
C ALA A 637 -26.86 47.06 -17.90
N SER A 638 -26.09 45.96 -17.77
CA SER A 638 -24.98 45.72 -18.70
C SER A 638 -24.73 44.23 -18.95
N THR A 639 -25.43 43.63 -19.92
CA THR A 639 -24.84 42.85 -21.04
C THR A 639 -25.90 41.98 -21.72
N SER A 640 -26.15 42.27 -23.00
CA SER A 640 -26.92 41.45 -23.92
C SER A 640 -25.97 40.64 -24.81
N SER A 641 -25.84 39.33 -24.58
CA SER A 641 -25.67 38.35 -25.66
C SER A 641 -25.88 36.94 -25.10
N GLN A 642 -27.02 36.36 -25.48
CA GLN A 642 -27.48 35.00 -25.21
C GLN A 642 -26.58 33.99 -25.92
N TYR A 643 -26.14 32.94 -25.21
CA TYR A 643 -26.41 31.53 -25.49
C TYR A 643 -25.66 30.67 -24.45
N ALA A 644 -26.39 29.71 -23.86
CA ALA A 644 -25.94 28.65 -22.95
C ALA A 644 -25.59 29.04 -21.50
N MET A 645 -26.61 29.16 -20.64
CA MET A 645 -26.54 28.71 -19.23
C MET A 645 -27.95 28.64 -18.63
N SER A 646 -28.61 27.50 -18.77
CA SER A 646 -29.79 27.16 -17.97
C SER A 646 -29.61 25.75 -17.38
N SER A 647 -28.76 25.60 -16.36
CA SER A 647 -28.77 24.41 -15.49
C SER A 647 -28.07 24.56 -14.13
N VAL A 648 -27.76 25.78 -13.66
CA VAL A 648 -26.99 25.96 -12.40
C VAL A 648 -27.77 26.67 -11.28
N LEU A 649 -29.01 27.09 -11.53
CA LEU A 649 -29.84 27.79 -10.52
C LEU A 649 -31.02 26.96 -9.99
N SER A 650 -30.80 25.67 -9.71
CA SER A 650 -31.77 24.87 -8.93
C SER A 650 -31.17 24.02 -7.81
N SER A 651 -29.89 24.22 -7.45
CA SER A 651 -29.21 23.36 -6.46
C SER A 651 -28.69 24.08 -5.21
N PHE A 652 -29.07 25.34 -4.97
CA PHE A 652 -28.58 26.13 -3.82
C PHE A 652 -29.63 26.51 -2.79
N ALA A 653 -30.82 25.90 -2.81
CA ALA A 653 -31.88 26.15 -1.83
C ALA A 653 -32.29 24.86 -1.10
N THR A 654 -31.45 24.39 -0.16
CA THR A 654 -31.84 23.68 1.08
C THR A 654 -30.59 23.21 1.85
N VAL A 655 -29.90 24.09 2.57
CA VAL A 655 -29.11 23.72 3.77
C VAL A 655 -29.19 24.89 4.75
N GLU A 656 -30.32 25.02 5.45
CA GLU A 656 -30.39 25.67 6.76
C GLU A 656 -31.75 25.37 7.41
N ALA A 657 -31.87 24.20 8.06
CA ALA A 657 -32.79 24.00 9.18
C ALA A 657 -32.53 22.66 9.91
N LYS A 658 -32.10 22.80 11.18
CA LYS A 658 -32.38 21.96 12.34
C LYS A 658 -31.57 20.68 12.60
N ASN A 659 -30.62 20.85 13.53
CA ASN A 659 -30.49 19.99 14.70
C ASN A 659 -31.83 19.84 15.44
N ALA A 660 -32.33 18.60 15.56
CA ALA A 660 -33.06 18.08 16.73
C ALA A 660 -33.28 16.57 16.53
N GLY A 661 -32.81 15.76 17.48
CA GLY A 661 -32.89 14.30 17.38
C GLY A 661 -34.30 13.74 17.58
N LEU A 662 -34.52 12.51 17.09
CA LEU A 662 -35.28 11.39 17.71
C LEU A 662 -35.71 10.36 16.65
N THR A 663 -35.23 9.13 16.82
CA THR A 663 -35.90 7.81 16.66
C THR A 663 -36.77 7.45 15.43
N LYS A 664 -36.59 6.18 15.01
CA LYS A 664 -37.49 5.24 14.29
C LYS A 664 -37.44 5.17 12.75
N SER A 665 -36.78 4.09 12.31
CA SER A 665 -37.24 2.98 11.45
C SER A 665 -38.35 3.14 10.40
N PHE A 666 -38.08 2.47 9.26
CA PHE A 666 -38.96 1.82 8.26
C PHE A 666 -39.27 2.51 6.91
N PHE A 667 -38.68 1.89 5.88
CA PHE A 667 -39.20 1.41 4.58
C PHE A 667 -40.07 2.29 3.65
N LEU A 668 -39.54 2.39 2.42
CA LEU A 668 -40.15 2.22 1.09
C LEU A 668 -41.43 3.00 0.74
N ILE A 669 -41.36 3.78 -0.36
CA ILE A 669 -42.32 3.77 -1.50
C ILE A 669 -41.64 4.51 -2.68
N TYR A 670 -41.50 3.83 -3.82
CA TYR A 670 -41.28 4.40 -5.15
C TYR A 670 -42.58 4.16 -5.94
N PHE A 671 -43.09 5.17 -6.65
CA PHE A 671 -44.19 5.02 -7.62
C PHE A 671 -43.78 5.64 -8.97
N ILE A 672 -43.85 4.81 -10.01
CA ILE A 672 -44.33 5.03 -11.39
C ILE A 672 -43.88 6.29 -12.16
N SER A 673 -43.29 6.08 -13.35
CA SER A 673 -43.76 6.65 -14.63
C SER A 673 -43.06 5.98 -15.84
N ASP A 674 -43.86 5.62 -16.84
CA ASP A 674 -43.60 4.80 -18.04
C ASP A 674 -42.72 5.47 -19.14
N PRO A 675 -42.16 4.68 -20.09
CA PRO A 675 -41.46 5.15 -21.30
C PRO A 675 -42.28 5.02 -22.61
N PRO A 676 -41.85 5.62 -23.75
CA PRO A 676 -42.42 5.39 -25.09
C PRO A 676 -41.39 4.67 -26.04
N PRO A 677 -41.68 4.37 -27.32
CA PRO A 677 -42.15 3.05 -27.77
C PRO A 677 -41.24 2.34 -28.81
N ILE A 678 -41.68 1.13 -29.19
CA ILE A 678 -41.01 0.03 -29.92
C ILE A 678 -41.05 0.16 -31.46
N ASN A 679 -40.04 -0.41 -32.13
CA ASN A 679 -40.08 -1.25 -33.36
C ASN A 679 -38.70 -1.95 -33.47
N SER A 680 -38.47 -3.18 -33.93
CA SER A 680 -39.23 -4.35 -34.40
C SER A 680 -38.17 -5.43 -34.71
N PHE A 681 -38.41 -6.71 -34.39
CA PHE A 681 -38.13 -7.92 -35.20
C PHE A 681 -38.09 -9.19 -34.33
N SER A 682 -38.53 -10.27 -34.96
CA SER A 682 -39.17 -11.49 -34.47
C SER A 682 -38.25 -12.73 -34.42
N ASN A 683 -38.48 -13.67 -33.48
CA ASN A 683 -38.97 -15.06 -33.77
C ASN A 683 -38.74 -16.09 -32.62
N LEU A 684 -39.85 -16.79 -32.27
CA LEU A 684 -40.03 -18.17 -31.72
C LEU A 684 -39.75 -18.48 -30.22
N PRO A 685 -40.38 -19.53 -29.60
CA PRO A 685 -41.81 -19.92 -29.48
C PRO A 685 -42.24 -20.13 -27.98
N PRO A 686 -43.51 -20.49 -27.63
CA PRO A 686 -44.17 -20.02 -26.39
C PRO A 686 -44.16 -21.00 -25.19
N PRO A 687 -44.32 -20.50 -23.94
CA PRO A 687 -44.86 -21.28 -22.82
C PRO A 687 -46.33 -20.94 -22.51
N LEU A 688 -47.02 -21.91 -21.94
CA LEU A 688 -48.46 -21.97 -21.63
C LEU A 688 -48.95 -20.91 -20.61
N PRO A 689 -50.27 -20.57 -20.62
CA PRO A 689 -50.79 -19.36 -19.99
C PRO A 689 -51.07 -19.46 -18.47
N PRO A 690 -51.09 -18.31 -17.76
CA PRO A 690 -51.37 -18.21 -16.33
C PRO A 690 -52.88 -18.06 -16.07
N THR A 691 -53.36 -18.60 -14.96
CA THR A 691 -54.72 -18.35 -14.45
C THR A 691 -54.65 -17.69 -13.08
N ALA A 692 -55.38 -16.58 -12.95
CA ALA A 692 -55.79 -15.92 -11.72
C ALA A 692 -57.09 -15.16 -12.04
N PRO A 693 -57.88 -14.65 -11.08
CA PRO A 693 -58.34 -15.17 -9.78
C PRO A 693 -59.91 -15.23 -9.74
N PRO A 694 -60.58 -15.42 -8.58
CA PRO A 694 -61.23 -14.24 -7.99
C PRO A 694 -61.36 -14.20 -6.44
N SER A 695 -61.62 -12.96 -5.99
CA SER A 695 -62.46 -12.49 -4.86
C SER A 695 -62.06 -12.70 -3.39
N ASN A 696 -61.46 -11.62 -2.85
CA ASN A 696 -61.78 -10.88 -1.61
C ASN A 696 -62.73 -11.45 -0.53
N THR A 697 -62.15 -11.46 0.68
CA THR A 697 -62.58 -10.82 1.97
C THR A 697 -63.34 -11.58 3.08
N TYR A 698 -62.73 -11.46 4.26
CA TYR A 698 -63.18 -11.58 5.67
C TYR A 698 -63.40 -12.97 6.29
N GLN A 699 -62.42 -13.46 7.08
CA GLN A 699 -62.54 -13.59 8.56
C GLN A 699 -61.29 -14.27 9.19
N SER A 700 -60.97 -13.81 10.40
CA SER A 700 -60.03 -14.30 11.42
C SER A 700 -59.50 -15.74 11.30
N ILE A 701 -58.16 -15.89 11.24
CA ILE A 701 -57.49 -17.18 11.43
C ILE A 701 -56.77 -17.20 12.78
N LEU A 702 -57.28 -18.07 13.66
CA LEU A 702 -56.63 -18.60 14.84
C LEU A 702 -55.35 -19.35 14.43
N VAL A 703 -54.24 -19.05 15.10
CA VAL A 703 -52.99 -19.80 15.00
C VAL A 703 -53.20 -21.18 15.64
N PRO A 704 -52.92 -22.31 14.94
CA PRO A 704 -52.96 -23.63 15.56
C PRO A 704 -51.73 -23.80 16.46
N GLN A 705 -51.98 -24.09 17.74
CA GLN A 705 -50.94 -24.55 18.66
C GLN A 705 -50.42 -25.91 18.21
N GLY A 706 -49.11 -26.00 17.97
CA GLY A 706 -48.41 -27.28 17.80
C GLY A 706 -48.40 -28.08 19.11
N PRO A 707 -48.18 -29.40 19.05
CA PRO A 707 -48.30 -30.28 20.21
C PRO A 707 -47.22 -29.95 21.27
N GLN A 708 -47.65 -29.88 22.53
CA GLN A 708 -46.78 -29.79 23.70
C GLN A 708 -45.86 -31.02 23.76
N PRO A 709 -44.56 -30.86 24.06
CA PRO A 709 -43.64 -31.98 24.22
C PRO A 709 -44.08 -32.86 25.40
N THR A 710 -43.90 -34.16 25.24
CA THR A 710 -44.23 -35.15 26.27
C THR A 710 -43.26 -35.06 27.45
N LEU A 711 -43.68 -35.51 28.64
CA LEU A 711 -42.86 -35.51 29.85
C LEU A 711 -41.48 -36.19 29.64
N GLN A 712 -41.40 -37.18 28.75
CA GLN A 712 -40.14 -37.83 28.39
C GLN A 712 -39.22 -36.91 27.57
N GLN A 713 -39.76 -36.15 26.62
CA GLN A 713 -39.00 -35.13 25.87
C GLN A 713 -38.57 -33.96 26.78
N THR A 714 -39.37 -33.60 27.78
CA THR A 714 -38.99 -32.60 28.79
C THR A 714 -37.91 -33.14 29.73
N ILE A 715 -37.94 -34.43 30.08
CA ILE A 715 -36.90 -35.10 30.88
C ILE A 715 -35.59 -35.23 30.08
N ASP A 716 -35.67 -35.50 28.77
CA ASP A 716 -34.49 -35.56 27.90
C ASP A 716 -33.90 -34.15 27.65
N ILE A 717 -34.73 -33.12 27.51
CA ILE A 717 -34.29 -31.70 27.45
C ILE A 717 -33.67 -31.24 28.78
N PHE A 718 -34.16 -31.71 29.92
CA PHE A 718 -33.56 -31.39 31.23
C PHE A 718 -32.30 -32.22 31.55
N ARG A 719 -32.11 -33.39 30.92
CA ARG A 719 -30.88 -34.19 31.04
C ARG A 719 -29.69 -33.56 30.30
N ASP A 720 -29.93 -32.89 29.18
CA ASP A 720 -28.88 -32.23 28.39
C ASP A 720 -28.36 -30.90 29.00
N VAL A 721 -29.08 -30.32 29.98
CA VAL A 721 -28.87 -28.92 30.42
C VAL A 721 -28.02 -28.77 31.67
N CYS A 722 -27.78 -29.83 32.45
CA CYS A 722 -26.93 -29.75 33.63
C CYS A 722 -26.12 -31.03 33.75
N CYS A 723 -24.78 -30.92 33.74
CA CYS A 723 -23.80 -31.90 34.25
C CYS A 723 -22.86 -32.61 33.24
N THR A 724 -22.65 -32.12 32.01
CA THR A 724 -21.59 -32.67 31.12
C THR A 724 -20.41 -31.71 30.98
N SER A 725 -19.21 -32.21 31.20
CA SER A 725 -17.97 -31.51 30.83
C SER A 725 -17.82 -31.50 29.29
N SER A 726 -17.24 -30.47 28.69
CA SER A 726 -17.09 -30.41 27.23
C SER A 726 -15.64 -30.49 26.82
N MET A 727 -15.26 -31.53 26.07
CA MET A 727 -13.92 -31.59 25.51
C MET A 727 -13.96 -31.51 23.99
N GLN A 728 -13.37 -30.45 23.47
CA GLN A 728 -13.27 -30.21 22.05
C GLN A 728 -11.85 -30.41 21.56
N LEU A 729 -11.69 -31.18 20.48
CA LEU A 729 -10.43 -31.40 19.79
C LEU A 729 -10.42 -30.56 18.52
N THR A 730 -9.59 -29.53 18.50
CA THR A 730 -9.35 -28.69 17.32
C THR A 730 -8.09 -29.17 16.61
N TYR A 731 -8.27 -29.74 15.43
CA TYR A 731 -7.17 -30.17 14.58
C TYR A 731 -6.53 -28.96 13.88
N LEU A 732 -5.50 -28.39 14.50
CA LEU A 732 -4.63 -27.40 13.89
C LEU A 732 -3.49 -28.13 13.14
N GLN A 733 -3.79 -28.75 11.99
CA GLN A 733 -2.72 -29.27 11.13
C GLN A 733 -2.97 -29.02 9.65
N ASN A 734 -1.90 -28.62 8.96
CA ASN A 734 -1.66 -28.86 7.54
C ASN A 734 -1.35 -30.35 7.30
N GLY A 735 -2.25 -31.24 7.73
CA GLY A 735 -2.07 -32.69 7.67
C GLY A 735 -2.49 -33.29 6.33
N THR A 736 -2.05 -34.53 6.08
CA THR A 736 -2.50 -35.36 4.96
C THR A 736 -3.72 -36.21 5.36
N THR A 737 -4.46 -36.73 4.39
CA THR A 737 -5.59 -37.63 4.66
C THR A 737 -5.19 -38.84 5.53
N GLU A 738 -3.97 -39.36 5.39
CA GLU A 738 -3.51 -40.53 6.15
C GLU A 738 -3.20 -40.19 7.61
N GLU A 739 -2.63 -39.01 7.87
CA GLU A 739 -2.42 -38.52 9.24
C GLU A 739 -3.76 -38.29 9.95
N VAL A 740 -4.72 -37.65 9.26
CA VAL A 740 -6.08 -37.45 9.81
C VAL A 740 -6.76 -38.78 10.10
N LYS A 741 -6.68 -39.75 9.18
CA LYS A 741 -7.21 -41.11 9.42
C LYS A 741 -6.56 -41.76 10.64
N LYS A 742 -5.23 -41.65 10.79
CA LYS A 742 -4.52 -42.22 11.94
C LYS A 742 -5.04 -41.63 13.25
N ILE A 743 -5.26 -40.32 13.32
CA ILE A 743 -5.79 -39.71 14.55
C ILE A 743 -7.24 -40.11 14.79
N VAL A 744 -8.07 -40.20 13.75
CA VAL A 744 -9.44 -40.72 13.87
C VAL A 744 -9.45 -42.17 14.34
N THR A 745 -8.54 -43.02 13.85
CA THR A 745 -8.36 -44.39 14.35
C THR A 745 -8.02 -44.38 15.83
N THR A 746 -7.06 -43.55 16.27
CA THR A 746 -6.72 -43.41 17.69
C THR A 746 -7.89 -42.91 18.54
N LEU A 747 -8.72 -41.97 18.03
CA LEU A 747 -9.94 -41.53 18.70
C LEU A 747 -10.97 -42.64 18.83
N ASN A 748 -11.15 -43.43 17.77
CA ASN A 748 -12.12 -44.52 17.76
C ASN A 748 -11.72 -45.66 18.70
N GLU A 749 -10.42 -45.92 18.83
CA GLU A 749 -9.84 -46.92 19.73
C GLU A 749 -9.75 -46.45 21.19
N ALA A 750 -9.91 -45.15 21.46
CA ALA A 750 -9.78 -44.59 22.79
C ALA A 750 -10.97 -44.99 23.69
N GLU A 751 -10.65 -45.46 24.89
CA GLU A 751 -11.61 -45.56 25.99
C GLU A 751 -11.84 -44.17 26.59
N VAL A 752 -13.03 -43.63 26.38
CA VAL A 752 -13.44 -42.32 26.90
C VAL A 752 -14.63 -42.47 27.84
N PRO A 753 -14.84 -41.53 28.80
CA PRO A 753 -16.04 -41.46 29.60
C PRO A 753 -17.31 -41.35 28.72
N SER A 754 -18.47 -41.70 29.26
CA SER A 754 -19.74 -41.62 28.52
C SER A 754 -20.08 -40.18 28.13
N GLU A 755 -20.96 -40.02 27.13
CA GLU A 755 -21.43 -38.70 26.68
C GLU A 755 -22.13 -37.92 27.81
N ASP A 756 -22.74 -38.62 28.77
CA ASP A 756 -23.29 -38.06 30.02
C ASP A 756 -22.23 -37.44 30.95
N VAL A 757 -20.94 -37.71 30.69
CA VAL A 757 -19.82 -37.14 31.43
C VAL A 757 -19.06 -36.12 30.59
N VAL A 758 -18.77 -36.46 29.32
CA VAL A 758 -18.02 -35.59 28.42
C VAL A 758 -18.56 -35.59 26.99
N GLU A 759 -18.94 -34.41 26.49
CA GLU A 759 -19.25 -34.24 25.06
C GLU A 759 -17.94 -34.04 24.29
N VAL A 760 -17.64 -34.94 23.35
CA VAL A 760 -16.45 -34.86 22.50
C VAL A 760 -16.82 -34.29 21.13
N VAL A 761 -16.27 -33.12 20.81
CA VAL A 761 -16.49 -32.46 19.52
C VAL A 761 -15.18 -32.37 18.74
N VAL A 762 -15.18 -32.85 17.49
CA VAL A 762 -13.98 -32.95 16.65
C VAL A 762 -14.05 -31.95 15.49
N SER A 763 -13.07 -31.05 15.40
CA SER A 763 -13.06 -29.95 14.43
C SER A 763 -11.90 -30.05 13.43
N PRO A 764 -12.04 -30.81 12.33
CA PRO A 764 -11.02 -30.91 11.29
C PRO A 764 -11.01 -29.73 10.32
N PRO A 765 -9.90 -29.48 9.61
CA PRO A 765 -9.89 -28.56 8.47
C PRO A 765 -10.98 -28.90 7.46
N PHE A 766 -11.55 -27.87 6.80
CA PHE A 766 -12.72 -28.02 5.93
C PHE A 766 -12.59 -29.15 4.89
N VAL A 767 -11.41 -29.30 4.28
CA VAL A 767 -11.12 -30.34 3.27
C VAL A 767 -11.23 -31.78 3.80
N PHE A 768 -11.20 -31.97 5.12
CA PHE A 768 -11.29 -33.28 5.76
C PHE A 768 -12.63 -33.51 6.49
N LEU A 769 -13.53 -32.51 6.56
CA LEU A 769 -14.83 -32.65 7.22
C LEU A 769 -15.62 -33.89 6.77
N PRO A 770 -15.80 -34.17 5.46
CA PRO A 770 -16.56 -35.35 5.03
C PRO A 770 -15.86 -36.67 5.39
N VAL A 771 -14.52 -36.70 5.34
CA VAL A 771 -13.74 -37.91 5.63
C VAL A 771 -13.81 -38.23 7.12
N VAL A 772 -13.60 -37.23 7.98
CA VAL A 772 -13.67 -37.40 9.44
C VAL A 772 -15.08 -37.78 9.85
N LYS A 773 -16.12 -37.09 9.35
CA LYS A 773 -17.52 -37.42 9.66
C LYS A 773 -17.85 -38.89 9.40
N ASN A 774 -17.38 -39.44 8.28
CA ASN A 774 -17.68 -40.81 7.89
C ASN A 774 -16.89 -41.87 8.66
N LEU A 775 -15.75 -41.50 9.24
CA LEU A 775 -14.86 -42.43 9.94
C LEU A 775 -15.00 -42.35 11.45
N LEU A 776 -15.48 -41.24 12.00
CA LEU A 776 -15.58 -41.01 13.43
C LEU A 776 -16.72 -41.85 14.03
N ARG A 777 -16.49 -42.39 15.23
CA ARG A 777 -17.51 -43.07 16.02
C ARG A 777 -18.73 -42.18 16.29
N PRO A 778 -19.95 -42.75 16.34
CA PRO A 778 -21.21 -41.98 16.31
C PRO A 778 -21.49 -41.16 17.57
N ASP A 779 -20.88 -41.51 18.70
CA ASP A 779 -20.94 -40.78 19.96
C ASP A 779 -20.06 -39.52 19.98
N PHE A 780 -19.25 -39.27 18.95
CA PHE A 780 -18.47 -38.03 18.83
C PHE A 780 -19.12 -37.10 17.82
N GLN A 781 -19.21 -35.82 18.20
CA GLN A 781 -19.78 -34.79 17.36
C GLN A 781 -18.70 -34.19 16.43
N ILE A 782 -19.14 -33.59 15.32
CA ILE A 782 -18.24 -32.93 14.36
C ILE A 782 -18.52 -31.43 14.26
N ALA A 783 -17.45 -30.64 14.19
CA ALA A 783 -17.52 -29.19 14.04
C ALA A 783 -16.73 -28.69 12.82
N ALA A 784 -17.21 -27.60 12.20
CA ALA A 784 -16.41 -26.82 11.26
C ALA A 784 -15.55 -25.77 11.98
N GLN A 785 -14.43 -25.37 11.38
CA GLN A 785 -13.52 -24.37 11.95
C GLN A 785 -13.89 -22.91 11.64
N ASN A 786 -14.88 -22.68 10.77
CA ASN A 786 -15.42 -21.35 10.45
C ASN A 786 -16.69 -21.49 9.58
N CYS A 787 -17.53 -20.45 9.57
CA CYS A 787 -18.52 -20.23 8.52
C CYS A 787 -18.71 -18.73 8.22
N TRP A 788 -19.36 -18.45 7.10
CA TRP A 788 -19.70 -17.10 6.67
C TRP A 788 -20.87 -16.48 7.45
N VAL A 789 -20.97 -15.15 7.42
CA VAL A 789 -21.86 -14.33 8.28
C VAL A 789 -23.30 -14.18 7.78
N ARG A 790 -23.61 -14.49 6.52
CA ARG A 790 -24.95 -14.25 5.93
C ARG A 790 -25.28 -15.11 4.73
N LYS A 791 -26.57 -15.18 4.39
CA LYS A 791 -27.09 -15.87 3.21
C LYS A 791 -26.72 -15.15 1.92
N GLY A 792 -26.29 -15.93 0.92
CA GLY A 792 -26.19 -15.50 -0.48
C GLY A 792 -25.02 -14.56 -0.80
N GLY A 793 -24.46 -14.70 -2.00
CA GLY A 793 -23.31 -13.94 -2.49
C GLY A 793 -22.21 -14.85 -3.05
N ALA A 794 -21.39 -14.33 -3.97
CA ALA A 794 -20.25 -15.06 -4.54
C ALA A 794 -19.02 -14.92 -3.63
N PHE A 795 -19.02 -15.61 -2.49
CA PHE A 795 -17.90 -15.61 -1.54
C PHE A 795 -16.92 -16.73 -1.90
N THR A 796 -16.17 -16.53 -2.99
CA THR A 796 -15.21 -17.49 -3.51
C THR A 796 -14.23 -17.94 -2.42
N GLY A 797 -14.28 -19.22 -2.05
CA GLY A 797 -13.39 -19.83 -1.05
C GLY A 797 -13.90 -19.82 0.38
N GLU A 798 -15.04 -19.18 0.68
CA GLU A 798 -15.67 -19.22 2.01
C GLU A 798 -16.73 -20.32 2.12
N VAL A 799 -16.98 -20.77 3.36
CA VAL A 799 -17.94 -21.84 3.68
C VAL A 799 -19.19 -21.21 4.28
N SER A 800 -20.34 -21.38 3.61
CA SER A 800 -21.63 -20.92 4.16
C SER A 800 -22.15 -21.86 5.25
N ALA A 801 -22.93 -21.34 6.19
CA ALA A 801 -23.57 -22.15 7.23
C ALA A 801 -24.55 -23.18 6.64
N GLU A 802 -25.20 -22.86 5.52
CA GLU A 802 -26.08 -23.77 4.79
C GLU A 802 -25.33 -24.97 4.19
N MET A 803 -24.09 -24.78 3.74
CA MET A 803 -23.23 -25.90 3.30
C MET A 803 -22.93 -26.84 4.45
N LEU A 804 -22.67 -26.31 5.65
CA LEU A 804 -22.43 -27.13 6.84
C LEU A 804 -23.66 -27.94 7.24
N LEU A 805 -24.85 -27.31 7.20
CA LEU A 805 -26.12 -28.00 7.45
C LEU A 805 -26.42 -29.07 6.42
N ASN A 806 -26.16 -28.80 5.13
CA ASN A 806 -26.33 -29.78 4.07
C ASN A 806 -25.40 -31.00 4.25
N LEU A 807 -24.18 -30.76 4.74
CA LEU A 807 -23.24 -31.82 5.11
C LEU A 807 -23.59 -32.49 6.46
N GLY A 808 -24.62 -32.02 7.17
CA GLY A 808 -25.03 -32.49 8.50
C GLY A 808 -23.93 -32.32 9.54
N ILE A 809 -23.26 -31.16 9.53
CA ILE A 809 -22.25 -30.77 10.53
C ILE A 809 -22.97 -29.93 11.60
N PRO A 810 -23.12 -30.41 12.85
CA PRO A 810 -23.94 -29.74 13.86
C PRO A 810 -23.26 -28.56 14.57
N TRP A 811 -21.91 -28.53 14.62
CA TRP A 811 -21.15 -27.53 15.37
C TRP A 811 -20.27 -26.64 14.47
N VAL A 812 -19.97 -25.42 14.92
CA VAL A 812 -18.98 -24.54 14.28
C VAL A 812 -18.21 -23.72 15.31
N ILE A 813 -16.90 -23.58 15.10
CA ILE A 813 -16.03 -22.68 15.87
C ILE A 813 -16.01 -21.30 15.20
N LEU A 814 -16.24 -20.23 15.96
CA LEU A 814 -16.26 -18.86 15.45
C LEU A 814 -15.46 -17.92 16.35
N GLY A 815 -14.71 -17.01 15.73
CA GLY A 815 -13.89 -16.03 16.44
C GLY A 815 -12.57 -16.57 16.99
N HIS A 816 -12.07 -17.70 16.46
CA HIS A 816 -10.78 -18.28 16.85
C HIS A 816 -9.65 -17.24 16.73
N SER A 817 -8.63 -17.33 17.60
CA SER A 817 -7.64 -16.27 17.79
C SER A 817 -6.92 -15.79 16.51
N GLU A 818 -6.53 -16.72 15.62
CA GLU A 818 -5.87 -16.45 14.34
C GLU A 818 -6.79 -15.69 13.39
N ARG A 819 -8.11 -15.91 13.42
CA ARG A 819 -9.05 -15.16 12.58
C ARG A 819 -9.19 -13.72 13.07
N ARG A 820 -9.15 -13.50 14.39
CA ARG A 820 -9.17 -12.15 14.96
C ARG A 820 -7.85 -11.41 14.71
N LEU A 821 -6.69 -12.07 14.85
CA LEU A 821 -5.38 -11.44 14.70
C LEU A 821 -4.89 -11.32 13.25
N ILE A 822 -5.04 -12.37 12.44
CA ILE A 822 -4.50 -12.44 11.07
C ILE A 822 -5.53 -11.95 10.06
N LEU A 823 -6.80 -12.35 10.23
CA LEU A 823 -7.89 -11.99 9.33
C LEU A 823 -8.71 -10.77 9.80
N ASN A 824 -8.35 -10.19 10.94
CA ASN A 824 -8.97 -8.98 11.52
C ASN A 824 -10.50 -9.09 11.71
N GLU A 825 -11.00 -10.26 12.12
CA GLU A 825 -12.43 -10.40 12.47
C GLU A 825 -12.77 -9.58 13.73
N SER A 826 -13.60 -8.55 13.55
CA SER A 826 -14.05 -7.68 14.65
C SER A 826 -15.02 -8.40 15.59
N ASN A 827 -15.22 -7.84 16.79
CA ASN A 827 -16.16 -8.39 17.77
C ASN A 827 -17.59 -8.45 17.23
N GLU A 828 -18.00 -7.38 16.54
CA GLU A 828 -19.31 -7.25 15.90
C GLU A 828 -19.49 -8.28 14.80
N PHE A 829 -18.46 -8.47 13.96
CA PHE A 829 -18.50 -9.43 12.87
C PHE A 829 -18.59 -10.88 13.35
N VAL A 830 -17.84 -11.22 14.41
CA VAL A 830 -17.97 -12.54 15.04
C VAL A 830 -19.37 -12.70 15.65
N GLY A 831 -19.88 -11.68 16.36
CA GLY A 831 -21.24 -11.71 16.89
C GLY A 831 -22.28 -11.94 15.80
N ASP A 832 -22.17 -11.29 14.63
CA ASP A 832 -23.07 -11.49 13.50
C ASP A 832 -22.99 -12.93 12.97
N LYS A 833 -21.78 -13.51 12.92
CA LYS A 833 -21.59 -14.91 12.52
C LYS A 833 -22.24 -15.89 13.48
N VAL A 834 -22.08 -15.66 14.80
CA VAL A 834 -22.70 -16.50 15.83
C VAL A 834 -24.22 -16.46 15.69
N ALA A 835 -24.80 -15.26 15.59
CA ALA A 835 -26.24 -15.10 15.41
C ALA A 835 -26.75 -15.77 14.14
N TYR A 836 -26.02 -15.63 13.02
CA TYR A 836 -26.40 -16.26 11.76
C TYR A 836 -26.34 -17.79 11.83
N ALA A 837 -25.25 -18.36 12.36
CA ALA A 837 -25.10 -19.80 12.53
C ALA A 837 -26.22 -20.40 13.41
N LEU A 838 -26.52 -19.75 14.55
CA LEU A 838 -27.61 -20.16 15.44
C LEU A 838 -28.98 -20.05 14.78
N SER A 839 -29.22 -19.02 13.96
CA SER A 839 -30.50 -18.83 13.25
C SER A 839 -30.84 -19.97 12.29
N LEU A 840 -29.82 -20.69 11.81
CA LEU A 840 -29.98 -21.85 10.95
C LEU A 840 -29.95 -23.18 11.71
N GLY A 841 -29.76 -23.16 13.03
CA GLY A 841 -29.77 -24.34 13.89
C GLY A 841 -28.40 -24.99 14.15
N LEU A 842 -27.29 -24.33 13.77
CA LEU A 842 -25.96 -24.80 14.16
C LEU A 842 -25.70 -24.47 15.64
N LYS A 843 -25.00 -25.35 16.35
CA LYS A 843 -24.42 -25.06 17.65
C LYS A 843 -23.06 -24.37 17.48
N VAL A 844 -22.71 -23.45 18.37
CA VAL A 844 -21.55 -22.57 18.19
C VAL A 844 -20.59 -22.68 19.37
N ILE A 845 -19.30 -22.80 19.06
CA ILE A 845 -18.22 -22.52 20.02
C ILE A 845 -17.65 -21.14 19.69
N ALA A 846 -17.95 -20.19 20.56
CA ALA A 846 -17.57 -18.79 20.39
C ALA A 846 -16.29 -18.50 21.19
N CYS A 847 -15.23 -18.17 20.47
CA CYS A 847 -13.92 -17.96 21.07
C CYS A 847 -13.71 -16.50 21.50
N VAL A 848 -13.21 -16.33 22.73
CA VAL A 848 -12.86 -15.06 23.34
C VAL A 848 -11.50 -15.16 24.01
N GLY A 849 -10.72 -14.09 24.00
CA GLY A 849 -9.39 -14.09 24.59
C GLY A 849 -8.59 -12.84 24.24
N GLU A 850 -7.57 -12.58 25.05
CA GLU A 850 -6.71 -11.42 24.96
C GLU A 850 -5.28 -11.78 24.49
N THR A 851 -4.58 -10.80 23.92
CA THR A 851 -3.16 -10.93 23.56
C THR A 851 -2.25 -10.77 24.79
N LEU A 852 -0.96 -11.10 24.64
CA LEU A 852 -0.01 -10.98 25.75
C LEU A 852 0.08 -9.53 26.25
N GLU A 853 0.10 -8.58 25.33
CA GLU A 853 0.18 -7.14 25.62
C GLU A 853 -1.08 -6.66 26.37
N GLN A 854 -2.24 -7.21 26.04
CA GLN A 854 -3.50 -6.91 26.73
C GLN A 854 -3.53 -7.50 28.14
N ARG A 855 -2.94 -8.68 28.35
CA ARG A 855 -2.77 -9.25 29.70
C ARG A 855 -1.78 -8.44 30.53
N GLU A 856 -0.62 -8.11 29.98
CA GLU A 856 0.44 -7.36 30.67
C GLU A 856 0.02 -5.92 31.00
N SER A 857 -0.87 -5.33 30.20
CA SER A 857 -1.46 -4.00 30.49
C SER A 857 -2.64 -4.05 31.47
N GLY A 858 -3.03 -5.22 31.98
CA GLY A 858 -4.17 -5.38 32.90
C GLY A 858 -5.54 -5.21 32.24
N SER A 859 -5.63 -5.33 30.91
CA SER A 859 -6.85 -5.11 30.13
C SER A 859 -7.65 -6.40 29.83
N THR A 860 -7.23 -7.56 30.33
CA THR A 860 -7.85 -8.88 30.03
C THR A 860 -9.36 -8.88 30.15
N LEU A 861 -9.89 -8.46 31.30
CA LEU A 861 -11.33 -8.51 31.56
C LEU A 861 -12.11 -7.57 30.64
N ALA A 862 -11.56 -6.38 30.35
CA ALA A 862 -12.20 -5.44 29.44
C ALA A 862 -12.28 -6.00 28.01
N VAL A 863 -11.24 -6.69 27.54
CA VAL A 863 -11.20 -7.29 26.20
C VAL A 863 -12.18 -8.45 26.10
N VAL A 864 -12.11 -9.39 27.04
CA VAL A 864 -12.96 -10.59 27.04
C VAL A 864 -14.43 -10.22 27.24
N ALA A 865 -14.73 -9.24 28.09
CA ALA A 865 -16.09 -8.71 28.25
C ALA A 865 -16.59 -8.02 26.97
N ALA A 866 -15.76 -7.22 26.28
CA ALA A 866 -16.17 -6.56 25.04
C ALA A 866 -16.46 -7.57 23.92
N GLN A 867 -15.65 -8.63 23.81
CA GLN A 867 -15.88 -9.72 22.85
C GLN A 867 -17.17 -10.49 23.16
N THR A 868 -17.38 -10.84 24.43
CA THR A 868 -18.58 -11.56 24.90
C THR A 868 -19.85 -10.71 24.73
N LYS A 869 -19.76 -9.41 25.02
CA LYS A 869 -20.83 -8.44 24.82
C LYS A 869 -21.30 -8.39 23.36
N ALA A 870 -20.38 -8.32 22.41
CA ALA A 870 -20.75 -8.24 21.00
C ALA A 870 -21.53 -9.48 20.51
N ILE A 871 -21.27 -10.65 21.11
CA ILE A 871 -22.02 -11.88 20.87
C ILE A 871 -23.39 -11.78 21.55
N ALA A 872 -23.42 -11.45 22.85
CA ALA A 872 -24.63 -11.36 23.66
C ALA A 872 -25.66 -10.37 23.10
N GLU A 873 -25.23 -9.26 22.51
CA GLU A 873 -26.11 -8.26 21.89
C GLU A 873 -26.86 -8.77 20.65
N ARG A 874 -26.45 -9.90 20.07
CA ARG A 874 -27.00 -10.43 18.81
C ARG A 874 -27.74 -11.75 18.95
N ILE A 875 -27.69 -12.37 20.13
CA ILE A 875 -28.25 -13.71 20.34
C ILE A 875 -29.16 -13.75 21.57
N THR A 876 -30.14 -14.64 21.51
CA THR A 876 -30.98 -14.99 22.66
C THR A 876 -30.90 -16.49 23.00
N ASN A 877 -30.49 -17.33 22.04
CA ASN A 877 -30.38 -18.78 22.21
C ASN A 877 -29.00 -19.19 22.73
N TRP A 878 -28.81 -19.13 24.04
CA TRP A 878 -27.59 -19.55 24.74
C TRP A 878 -27.38 -21.06 24.93
N PRO A 879 -28.42 -21.91 25.03
CA PRO A 879 -28.23 -23.37 25.15
C PRO A 879 -27.36 -24.00 24.04
N ASN A 880 -27.35 -23.41 22.85
CA ASN A 880 -26.54 -23.86 21.71
C ASN A 880 -25.17 -23.17 21.61
N VAL A 881 -24.72 -22.47 22.66
CA VAL A 881 -23.47 -21.71 22.67
C VAL A 881 -22.54 -22.22 23.76
N VAL A 882 -21.29 -22.47 23.38
CA VAL A 882 -20.16 -22.72 24.28
C VAL A 882 -19.20 -21.54 24.15
N VAL A 883 -18.76 -20.99 25.28
CA VAL A 883 -17.74 -19.92 25.29
C VAL A 883 -16.37 -20.57 25.48
N ALA A 884 -15.47 -20.39 24.53
CA ALA A 884 -14.08 -20.86 24.65
C ALA A 884 -13.17 -19.70 25.04
N TYR A 885 -12.63 -19.73 26.25
CA TYR A 885 -11.60 -18.78 26.67
C TYR A 885 -10.23 -19.22 26.15
N GLU A 886 -9.73 -18.50 25.16
CA GLU A 886 -8.51 -18.76 24.41
C GLU A 886 -7.49 -17.62 24.63
N PRO A 887 -6.73 -17.61 25.75
CA PRO A 887 -5.66 -16.64 25.93
C PRO A 887 -4.64 -16.79 24.81
N VAL A 888 -4.59 -15.81 23.90
CA VAL A 888 -3.89 -15.95 22.62
C VAL A 888 -2.39 -16.14 22.83
N TRP A 889 -1.86 -15.56 23.90
CA TRP A 889 -0.47 -15.68 24.31
C TRP A 889 -0.08 -17.08 24.83
N ALA A 890 -1.05 -17.94 25.14
CA ALA A 890 -0.82 -19.31 25.58
C ALA A 890 -0.98 -20.33 24.43
N ILE A 891 -1.25 -19.88 23.20
CA ILE A 891 -1.44 -20.76 22.03
C ILE A 891 -0.14 -20.82 21.23
N GLY A 892 0.47 -22.00 21.10
CA GLY A 892 1.67 -22.20 20.26
C GLY A 892 2.96 -21.55 20.73
N THR A 893 2.95 -20.81 21.86
CA THR A 893 4.11 -20.06 22.39
C THR A 893 4.96 -20.84 23.41
N GLY A 894 4.50 -22.00 23.87
CA GLY A 894 5.11 -22.76 24.96
C GLY A 894 4.92 -22.15 26.36
N LYS A 895 4.32 -20.95 26.48
CA LYS A 895 3.85 -20.40 27.76
C LYS A 895 2.47 -20.97 28.07
N VAL A 896 2.26 -21.39 29.32
CA VAL A 896 1.03 -22.03 29.78
C VAL A 896 0.41 -21.13 30.84
N ALA A 897 -0.87 -20.80 30.69
CA ALA A 897 -1.58 -20.09 31.76
C ALA A 897 -1.68 -20.99 32.99
N THR A 898 -1.38 -20.43 34.15
CA THR A 898 -1.54 -21.17 35.41
C THR A 898 -3.01 -21.49 35.65
N PRO A 899 -3.34 -22.58 36.38
CA PRO A 899 -4.73 -22.87 36.71
C PRO A 899 -5.44 -21.73 37.45
N ALA A 900 -4.72 -20.90 38.20
CA ALA A 900 -5.28 -19.71 38.84
C ALA A 900 -5.69 -18.63 37.82
N GLN A 901 -4.88 -18.40 36.78
CA GLN A 901 -5.18 -17.44 35.72
C GLN A 901 -6.37 -17.89 34.85
N ALA A 902 -6.46 -19.19 34.53
CA ALA A 902 -7.63 -19.73 33.84
C ALA A 902 -8.90 -19.54 34.68
N GLN A 903 -8.84 -19.88 35.96
CA GLN A 903 -9.95 -19.72 36.91
C GLN A 903 -10.39 -18.26 37.06
N GLU A 904 -9.46 -17.31 37.14
CA GLU A 904 -9.73 -15.87 37.24
C GLU A 904 -10.65 -15.39 36.10
N VAL A 905 -10.29 -15.71 34.84
CA VAL A 905 -11.04 -15.22 33.69
C VAL A 905 -12.36 -15.98 33.50
N HIS A 906 -12.39 -17.29 33.76
CA HIS A 906 -13.62 -18.06 33.71
C HIS A 906 -14.65 -17.59 34.75
N PHE A 907 -14.21 -17.30 35.98
CA PHE A 907 -15.05 -16.75 37.03
C PHE A 907 -15.64 -15.39 36.62
N GLU A 908 -14.80 -14.48 36.11
CA GLU A 908 -15.26 -13.16 35.68
C GLU A 908 -16.16 -13.22 34.44
N LEU A 909 -15.93 -14.15 33.51
CA LEU A 909 -16.84 -14.41 32.38
C LEU A 909 -18.21 -14.88 32.87
N ARG A 910 -18.24 -15.82 33.82
CA ARG A 910 -19.50 -16.34 34.37
C ARG A 910 -20.27 -15.25 35.11
N LYS A 911 -19.55 -14.46 35.92
CA LYS A 911 -20.11 -13.27 36.58
C LYS A 911 -20.62 -12.25 35.57
N TRP A 912 -19.88 -11.98 34.50
CA TRP A 912 -20.32 -11.07 33.45
C TRP A 912 -21.62 -11.55 32.77
N LEU A 913 -21.74 -12.85 32.47
CA LEU A 913 -22.97 -13.44 31.93
C LEU A 913 -24.14 -13.31 32.91
N LYS A 914 -23.88 -13.48 34.21
CA LYS A 914 -24.88 -13.31 35.27
C LYS A 914 -25.42 -11.88 35.28
N ASP A 915 -24.51 -10.91 35.29
CA ASP A 915 -24.83 -9.49 35.43
C ASP A 915 -25.46 -8.88 34.17
N ASN A 916 -25.11 -9.39 32.98
CA ASN A 916 -25.48 -8.75 31.70
C ASN A 916 -26.47 -9.57 30.85
N VAL A 917 -26.66 -10.86 31.13
CA VAL A 917 -27.58 -11.74 30.37
C VAL A 917 -28.66 -12.31 31.28
N SER A 918 -28.31 -13.25 32.16
CA SER A 918 -29.18 -13.77 33.23
C SER A 918 -28.45 -14.81 34.09
N ASP A 919 -28.95 -15.05 35.30
CA ASP A 919 -28.49 -16.12 36.21
C ASP A 919 -28.60 -17.51 35.57
N GLU A 920 -29.66 -17.76 34.79
CA GLU A 920 -29.87 -19.04 34.09
C GLU A 920 -28.81 -19.27 33.00
N VAL A 921 -28.51 -18.26 32.19
CA VAL A 921 -27.46 -18.33 31.16
C VAL A 921 -26.09 -18.53 31.81
N ALA A 922 -25.77 -17.80 32.87
CA ALA A 922 -24.48 -17.94 33.56
C ALA A 922 -24.25 -19.36 34.12
N THR A 923 -25.32 -20.02 34.56
CA THR A 923 -25.25 -21.38 35.14
C THR A 923 -25.20 -22.45 34.05
N SER A 924 -25.96 -22.27 32.97
CA SER A 924 -26.11 -23.24 31.88
C SER A 924 -25.02 -23.16 30.80
N THR A 925 -24.43 -21.98 30.57
CA THR A 925 -23.41 -21.79 29.52
C THR A 925 -22.09 -22.43 29.94
N ARG A 926 -21.62 -23.35 29.09
CA ARG A 926 -20.34 -24.04 29.27
C ARG A 926 -19.20 -23.09 28.88
N ILE A 927 -18.25 -22.90 29.79
CA ILE A 927 -17.05 -22.09 29.55
C ILE A 927 -15.83 -23.02 29.55
N ILE A 928 -15.27 -23.25 28.36
CA ILE A 928 -14.13 -24.16 28.16
C ILE A 928 -12.81 -23.40 28.02
N TYR A 929 -11.72 -23.99 28.50
CA TYR A 929 -10.39 -23.40 28.43
C TYR A 929 -9.65 -23.85 27.17
N GLY A 930 -9.17 -22.91 26.36
CA GLY A 930 -8.50 -23.16 25.09
C GLY A 930 -7.04 -22.73 24.99
N GLY A 931 -6.37 -22.44 26.12
CA GLY A 931 -4.91 -22.26 26.13
C GLY A 931 -4.13 -23.58 26.08
N SER A 932 -2.80 -23.54 26.21
CA SER A 932 -1.92 -24.73 26.17
C SER A 932 -2.23 -25.77 27.28
N VAL A 933 -3.15 -26.68 26.99
CA VAL A 933 -3.52 -27.84 27.81
C VAL A 933 -2.87 -29.12 27.26
N ASN A 934 -2.35 -29.96 28.16
CA ASN A 934 -1.68 -31.23 27.86
C ASN A 934 -1.93 -32.25 28.98
N GLY A 935 -1.45 -33.48 28.81
CA GLY A 935 -1.63 -34.55 29.81
C GLY A 935 -1.07 -34.22 31.20
N ALA A 936 -0.08 -33.33 31.32
CA ALA A 936 0.55 -32.98 32.59
C ALA A 936 -0.25 -31.94 33.40
N ASN A 937 -0.95 -31.00 32.75
CA ASN A 937 -1.67 -29.91 33.42
C ASN A 937 -3.20 -30.04 33.40
N CYS A 938 -3.76 -30.93 32.58
CA CYS A 938 -5.22 -31.05 32.40
C CYS A 938 -5.98 -31.32 33.71
N LYS A 939 -5.44 -32.16 34.60
CA LYS A 939 -6.09 -32.47 35.90
C LYS A 939 -6.21 -31.26 36.81
N GLU A 940 -5.19 -30.41 36.87
CA GLU A 940 -5.21 -29.20 37.71
C GLU A 940 -6.14 -28.12 37.15
N LEU A 941 -6.24 -28.03 35.82
CA LEU A 941 -7.17 -27.13 35.14
C LEU A 941 -8.61 -27.62 35.28
N ALA A 942 -8.87 -28.92 35.12
CA ALA A 942 -10.20 -29.52 35.27
C ALA A 942 -10.73 -29.42 36.71
N ALA A 943 -9.84 -29.39 37.70
CA ALA A 943 -10.19 -29.20 39.10
C ALA A 943 -10.68 -27.77 39.43
N LYS A 944 -10.61 -26.83 38.49
CA LYS A 944 -11.07 -25.44 38.70
C LYS A 944 -12.60 -25.34 38.57
N PRO A 945 -13.28 -24.67 39.52
CA PRO A 945 -14.74 -24.69 39.60
C PRO A 945 -15.42 -24.08 38.38
N ASP A 946 -14.81 -23.11 37.68
CA ASP A 946 -15.42 -22.45 36.53
C ASP A 946 -14.91 -22.92 35.14
N VAL A 947 -13.96 -23.88 35.10
CA VAL A 947 -13.44 -24.47 33.85
C VAL A 947 -14.21 -25.73 33.44
N ASP A 948 -15.18 -25.62 32.54
CA ASP A 948 -16.14 -26.70 32.25
C ASP A 948 -15.64 -27.72 31.22
N GLY A 949 -14.41 -27.53 30.77
CA GLY A 949 -13.72 -28.43 29.87
C GLY A 949 -12.69 -27.71 29.02
N PHE A 950 -12.37 -28.25 27.84
CA PHE A 950 -11.18 -27.86 27.09
C PHE A 950 -11.43 -27.67 25.60
N LEU A 951 -10.76 -26.69 25.01
CA LEU A 951 -10.56 -26.56 23.58
C LEU A 951 -9.09 -26.89 23.25
N VAL A 952 -8.84 -28.08 22.73
CA VAL A 952 -7.50 -28.64 22.59
C VAL A 952 -6.97 -28.45 21.19
N GLY A 953 -5.94 -27.61 21.05
CA GLY A 953 -5.20 -27.39 19.82
C GLY A 953 -4.10 -28.44 19.58
N GLY A 954 -2.83 -28.03 19.59
CA GLY A 954 -1.69 -28.87 19.18
C GLY A 954 -1.49 -30.19 19.97
N ALA A 955 -2.00 -30.29 21.20
CA ALA A 955 -1.97 -31.55 21.96
C ALA A 955 -2.90 -32.63 21.40
N SER A 956 -3.89 -32.25 20.57
CA SER A 956 -4.77 -33.19 19.85
C SER A 956 -4.03 -34.08 18.84
N LEU A 957 -2.79 -33.72 18.48
CA LEU A 957 -1.97 -34.45 17.52
C LEU A 957 -1.18 -35.63 18.14
N LYS A 958 -1.28 -35.81 19.46
CA LYS A 958 -0.64 -36.89 20.21
C LYS A 958 -1.68 -37.72 20.95
N SER A 959 -1.39 -38.98 21.25
CA SER A 959 -2.27 -39.83 22.08
C SER A 959 -2.57 -39.26 23.47
N GLU A 960 -1.79 -38.27 23.92
CA GLU A 960 -1.98 -37.52 25.17
C GLU A 960 -3.37 -36.85 25.26
N PHE A 961 -4.10 -36.63 24.16
CA PHE A 961 -5.46 -36.09 24.23
C PHE A 961 -6.42 -37.00 25.00
N ILE A 962 -6.20 -38.32 25.01
CA ILE A 962 -7.07 -39.28 25.72
C ILE A 962 -7.04 -38.99 27.22
N ASP A 963 -5.88 -38.64 27.76
CA ASP A 963 -5.71 -38.28 29.18
C ASP A 963 -6.47 -36.99 29.52
N ILE A 964 -6.51 -36.05 28.58
CA ILE A 964 -7.27 -34.80 28.73
C ILE A 964 -8.78 -35.12 28.73
N ILE A 965 -9.28 -36.01 27.85
CA ILE A 965 -10.70 -36.42 27.84
C ILE A 965 -11.07 -37.07 29.16
N LYS A 966 -10.22 -37.96 29.66
CA LYS A 966 -10.42 -38.64 30.95
C LYS A 966 -10.33 -37.72 32.16
N SER A 967 -9.69 -36.55 32.03
CA SER A 967 -9.60 -35.56 33.11
C SER A 967 -10.88 -34.73 33.28
N ALA A 968 -11.75 -34.72 32.27
CA ALA A 968 -13.01 -34.01 32.31
C ALA A 968 -13.96 -34.70 33.32
N THR A 969 -14.58 -33.91 34.19
CA THR A 969 -15.46 -34.43 35.27
C THR A 969 -16.79 -33.70 35.26
N VAL A 970 -17.84 -34.42 35.62
CA VAL A 970 -19.17 -33.85 35.87
C VAL A 970 -19.08 -32.92 37.07
N LYS A 971 -19.30 -31.63 36.86
CA LYS A 971 -19.45 -30.67 37.96
C LYS A 971 -20.89 -30.68 38.44
N LYS A 972 -21.09 -31.01 39.71
CA LYS A 972 -22.37 -30.81 40.37
C LYS A 972 -22.53 -29.31 40.66
N ASN A 973 -23.59 -28.72 40.13
CA ASN A 973 -24.06 -27.43 40.63
C ASN A 973 -24.69 -27.69 42.00
N ASP A 974 -24.16 -27.05 43.05
CA ASP A 974 -24.79 -26.99 44.37
C ASP A 974 -26.02 -26.06 44.35
#